data_AF-A0A835J6K4-F1
#
_entry.id   AF-A0A835J6K4-F1
#
_cell.length_a   1.000
_cell.length_b   1.000
_cell.length_c   1.000
_cell.angle_alpha   90.00
_cell.angle_beta   90.00
_cell.angle_gamma   90.00
#
_symmetry.space_group_name_H-M   'P 1'
#
loop_
_entity.id
_entity.type
_entity.pdbx_description
1 polymer ?
#
loop_
_entity_poly.entity_id
_entity_poly.type
_entity_poly.pdbx_seq_one_letter_code
_entity_poly.pdbx_strand_id
1 'polypeptide(L)'
;MGLVSVLLISFCVLFISLIGTDNTVVGIPTTLDGPFKPVTVSLDQTFRGHAVDLPDTDPRVQRIVQGFEPEQISLSLSTTHDSVWVSWITGDFQIGESIKPLNPKTVASVVRYGRLRLPLIHKATGHSLVYNQLYPFVGLQNYTSGIIHHARLTGTVSSNFIAPLLLSLHYWHREESHSHKGFGISMNSDGNRKAQIQTFRRKGDLPPYPNVSSIYVELRLNFPVTCLSAGLKPNTLYYYQCGDPSIPAMSSTYYFKTMPASGPKSYPSRIAIMGDLGLTYNTTSTVDHMIGNSPDLVLLVGDVCYANLQETGLSMCHHGCCSCSMFLSGEYYQRFGLCNDHWILAVRYMQPVTSKIPIMVVEGNHEIERQVENQTFVAYSSRFAFPSRESGSLSTFYYSFNAGGIHFIMLGGYIAYNKSARQYKWLEKDLAKVDRKVTPWLVATWHPPWYSTYKAHYREAECMRVAMEDLLYQYGVDIIFNGHVHAYERSNRVYNYTLDPCGPVHITVGDGGNREKMAIAHADEPGNCPDPSTTPDDYMGGFCAFNFTSGPAAGKFCWDRQPDYSVYRESSFGHGIFEVKNETHALWTWHRNQDMYNSPGDQIYIVRQPEMCPTEPKAKPLMGVLAFPLFLSLLWRLIVVNANFPTTLEGPFKPVTVPFDNKTYHGDSQVGDDITPLDPESVYSVVQYGIEGSQMSYEEVGYSLVYNQLYPFEGLQNYTSGIIHHVRLTGLEPSTLYQYQCGDPYISAMSDVFYFRTMPPSSPTNYPHRVAVVGDLGLTYNTSTTFGHLLSNHPDLLVLVGGISYADMYLTNGTGSDCYPCSFDESPIHETYQPRWDYWGRFMQPLVANVPTMLVGGKHEIEPQAEDQIFVSYSSRFAFPSEESGSSSPAYYSFNAGGIHFVILNPYTYYHKSSDQYEWLEGDLFNVNRNVTPWLVAVWYPPWYSTFKARYREAECMRVEMEDLLYEHGVDIVFNGHVHAYERSNRVYNYSLDPCGPVYITVGDGGSREDIAVTHADDPDECPEPSTTADLDIGGGFCGFNFTSGPGAGSFCWNRQPEYSAYRESSFGHGILEVKNETHALWSWHRNRDYYETAGDILYIVREPDRCLANQALITKRYGIWKYCDTTKQNRKKLGYPSSSDTSWTSVAIRVERMSAQASNKTVYAISLTPEQILQL
;
A
#
# COMPACT_ATOMS: atom_id res chain seq x y z
N MET A 1 17.85 40.95 70.23
CA MET A 1 18.47 39.81 70.93
C MET A 1 17.58 38.60 70.66
N GLY A 2 17.91 37.64 69.79
CA GLY A 2 19.16 37.44 69.05
C GLY A 2 20.26 36.73 69.85
N LEU A 3 20.98 35.80 69.21
CA LEU A 3 22.18 35.08 69.69
C LEU A 3 22.04 33.95 70.73
N VAL A 4 20.88 33.29 70.86
CA VAL A 4 20.76 32.04 71.68
C VAL A 4 20.16 30.85 70.93
N SER A 5 19.15 31.04 70.08
CA SER A 5 18.37 29.95 69.46
C SER A 5 19.08 29.10 68.39
N VAL A 6 20.34 29.40 68.05
CA VAL A 6 21.06 28.76 66.92
C VAL A 6 21.95 27.58 67.37
N LEU A 7 22.35 27.51 68.64
CA LEU A 7 23.34 26.53 69.12
C LEU A 7 22.76 25.24 69.73
N LEU A 8 21.46 25.18 70.00
CA LEU A 8 20.82 24.00 70.61
C LEU A 8 20.31 22.95 69.62
N ILE A 9 20.16 23.29 68.33
CA ILE A 9 19.64 22.36 67.31
C ILE A 9 20.76 21.45 66.75
N SER A 10 22.01 21.93 66.67
CA SER A 10 23.13 21.15 66.11
C SER A 10 23.53 19.89 66.89
N PHE A 11 23.11 19.74 68.16
CA PHE A 11 23.51 18.59 68.98
C PHE A 11 22.54 17.40 68.92
N CYS A 12 21.29 17.59 68.54
CA CYS A 12 20.33 16.48 68.41
C CYS A 12 20.47 15.68 67.10
N VAL A 13 21.01 16.30 66.04
CA VAL A 13 21.14 15.67 64.71
C VAL A 13 22.32 14.68 64.65
N LEU A 14 23.35 14.85 65.49
CA LEU A 14 24.58 14.04 65.45
C LEU A 14 24.51 12.71 66.23
N PHE A 15 23.47 12.50 67.05
CA PHE A 15 23.37 11.31 67.92
C PHE A 15 22.35 10.25 67.47
N ILE A 16 21.55 10.50 66.42
CA ILE A 16 20.72 9.48 65.76
C ILE A 16 21.52 8.86 64.59
N SER A 17 22.73 8.42 64.92
CA SER A 17 23.75 7.87 64.00
C SER A 17 24.19 6.46 64.40
N LEU A 18 23.81 5.99 65.59
CA LEU A 18 24.21 4.71 66.18
C LEU A 18 23.08 4.07 67.00
N ILE A 19 22.13 3.43 66.32
CA ILE A 19 21.31 2.26 66.72
C ILE A 19 20.40 1.95 65.52
N GLY A 20 20.51 0.75 64.94
CA GLY A 20 19.80 0.43 63.69
C GLY A 20 20.35 -0.79 62.95
N THR A 21 20.67 -1.87 63.68
CA THR A 21 21.02 -3.18 63.08
C THR A 21 19.77 -3.89 62.56
N ASP A 22 19.85 -4.42 61.34
CA ASP A 22 18.96 -5.42 60.73
C ASP A 22 17.45 -5.29 61.00
N ASN A 23 16.75 -4.60 60.09
CA ASN A 23 15.53 -5.09 59.44
C ASN A 23 15.10 -4.12 58.33
N THR A 24 15.90 -3.99 57.27
CA THR A 24 15.43 -3.39 56.02
C THR A 24 14.52 -4.39 55.30
N VAL A 25 13.20 -4.18 55.38
CA VAL A 25 12.29 -4.78 54.40
C VAL A 25 12.66 -4.19 53.05
N VAL A 26 13.38 -4.95 52.22
CA VAL A 26 13.81 -4.51 50.90
C VAL A 26 12.59 -4.45 50.00
N GLY A 27 12.10 -3.23 49.77
CA GLY A 27 11.03 -2.98 48.80
C GLY A 27 11.53 -3.23 47.37
N ILE A 28 10.59 -3.57 46.49
CA ILE A 28 10.86 -3.65 45.04
C ILE A 28 11.34 -2.27 44.57
N PRO A 29 12.51 -2.16 43.91
CA PRO A 29 13.05 -0.88 43.47
C PRO A 29 12.15 -0.22 42.41
N THR A 30 12.24 1.10 42.25
CA THR A 30 11.48 1.86 41.26
C THR A 30 12.40 2.58 40.28
N THR A 31 11.95 2.88 39.05
CA THR A 31 12.76 3.69 38.13
C THR A 31 12.99 5.14 38.59
N LEU A 32 12.35 5.59 39.69
CA LEU A 32 12.67 6.87 40.34
C LEU A 32 13.93 6.80 41.20
N ASP A 33 14.35 5.60 41.62
CA ASP A 33 15.57 5.36 42.40
C ASP A 33 16.82 5.24 41.51
N GLY A 34 16.65 5.31 40.18
CA GLY A 34 17.71 5.19 39.20
C GLY A 34 18.47 6.50 38.90
N PRO A 35 19.54 6.44 38.07
CA PRO A 35 20.03 5.27 37.37
C PRO A 35 20.71 4.25 38.30
N PHE A 36 20.38 2.99 38.12
CA PHE A 36 20.97 1.89 38.89
C PHE A 36 22.39 1.57 38.42
N LYS A 37 23.19 0.98 39.31
CA LYS A 37 24.48 0.40 38.93
C LYS A 37 24.28 -0.89 38.12
N PRO A 38 25.12 -1.15 37.10
CA PRO A 38 25.05 -2.38 36.34
C PRO A 38 25.27 -3.65 37.18
N VAL A 39 24.50 -4.70 36.86
CA VAL A 39 24.58 -6.06 37.42
C VAL A 39 24.68 -7.06 36.28
N THR A 40 25.70 -7.91 36.33
CA THR A 40 25.82 -9.13 35.51
C THR A 40 25.65 -10.32 36.45
N VAL A 41 24.71 -11.21 36.18
CA VAL A 41 24.56 -12.46 36.94
C VAL A 41 25.58 -13.48 36.44
N SER A 42 26.23 -14.18 37.37
CA SER A 42 27.21 -15.23 37.02
C SER A 42 26.51 -16.43 36.38
N LEU A 43 27.02 -16.89 35.24
CA LEU A 43 26.51 -18.08 34.55
C LEU A 43 26.45 -19.29 35.49
N ASP A 44 25.30 -19.98 35.51
CA ASP A 44 25.15 -21.26 36.20
C ASP A 44 26.05 -22.32 35.56
N GLN A 45 27.01 -22.84 36.34
CA GLN A 45 27.96 -23.87 35.88
C GLN A 45 27.29 -25.23 35.60
N THR A 46 26.02 -25.41 35.96
CA THR A 46 25.22 -26.59 35.61
C THR A 46 24.48 -26.46 34.27
N PHE A 47 24.48 -25.27 33.64
CA PHE A 47 23.82 -25.00 32.37
C PHE A 47 24.37 -25.89 31.25
N ARG A 48 23.49 -26.71 30.63
CA ARG A 48 23.89 -27.79 29.71
C ARG A 48 24.10 -27.37 28.25
N GLY A 49 24.38 -26.09 28.00
CA GLY A 49 24.89 -25.56 26.72
C GLY A 49 23.89 -25.45 25.56
N HIS A 50 22.97 -26.41 25.42
CA HIS A 50 21.96 -26.47 24.36
C HIS A 50 20.64 -27.02 24.90
N ALA A 51 19.51 -26.46 24.45
CA ALA A 51 18.21 -27.09 24.63
C ALA A 51 17.97 -28.19 23.58
N VAL A 52 17.02 -29.09 23.84
CA VAL A 52 16.72 -30.25 22.99
C VAL A 52 15.29 -30.15 22.45
N ASP A 53 15.15 -30.12 21.12
CA ASP A 53 13.87 -30.11 20.40
C ASP A 53 12.94 -31.23 20.90
N LEU A 54 11.63 -30.93 20.99
CA LEU A 54 10.62 -31.97 21.21
C LEU A 54 10.53 -32.86 19.96
N PRO A 55 10.53 -34.19 20.11
CA PRO A 55 10.38 -35.06 18.96
C PRO A 55 8.94 -35.03 18.42
N ASP A 56 8.80 -35.30 17.13
CA ASP A 56 7.55 -35.61 16.40
C ASP A 56 6.67 -36.68 17.10
N THR A 57 7.31 -37.54 17.87
CA THR A 57 6.70 -38.62 18.67
C THR A 57 6.18 -38.18 20.04
N ASP A 58 6.34 -36.91 20.45
CA ASP A 58 5.72 -36.40 21.68
C ASP A 58 4.20 -36.24 21.50
N PRO A 59 3.36 -36.83 22.37
CA PRO A 59 1.90 -36.83 22.20
C PRO A 59 1.26 -35.43 22.28
N ARG A 60 2.01 -34.38 22.66
CA ARG A 60 1.55 -32.99 22.66
C ARG A 60 1.65 -32.31 21.29
N VAL A 61 2.46 -32.85 20.38
CA VAL A 61 2.69 -32.30 19.03
C VAL A 61 2.06 -33.17 17.92
N GLN A 62 1.69 -34.41 18.25
CA GLN A 62 0.99 -35.31 17.34
C GLN A 62 -0.44 -34.83 17.01
N ARG A 63 -0.96 -35.30 15.86
CA ARG A 63 -2.33 -34.99 15.42
C ARG A 63 -3.34 -35.84 16.20
N ILE A 64 -4.18 -35.19 17.01
CA ILE A 64 -5.20 -35.84 17.84
C ILE A 64 -6.64 -35.71 17.31
N VAL A 65 -6.83 -35.04 16.18
CA VAL A 65 -8.14 -34.77 15.55
C VAL A 65 -8.29 -35.51 14.21
N GLN A 66 -9.52 -35.74 13.74
CA GLN A 66 -9.80 -36.53 12.53
C GLN A 66 -10.39 -35.70 11.39
N GLY A 67 -10.01 -36.03 10.15
CA GLY A 67 -10.50 -35.34 8.95
C GLY A 67 -10.26 -33.83 9.01
N PHE A 68 -11.33 -33.05 8.87
CA PHE A 68 -11.33 -31.58 8.91
C PHE A 68 -11.70 -31.00 10.30
N GLU A 69 -11.69 -31.78 11.38
CA GLU A 69 -11.84 -31.24 12.74
C GLU A 69 -10.76 -30.16 13.04
N PRO A 70 -11.12 -29.03 13.69
CA PRO A 70 -10.18 -27.95 14.00
C PRO A 70 -9.05 -28.31 14.96
N GLU A 71 -7.83 -27.99 14.54
CA GLU A 71 -6.59 -28.00 15.34
C GLU A 71 -5.88 -26.65 15.29
N GLN A 72 -4.78 -26.49 16.03
CA GLN A 72 -3.93 -25.29 16.02
C GLN A 72 -4.73 -24.01 16.33
N ILE A 73 -5.77 -24.14 17.17
CA ILE A 73 -6.73 -23.09 17.49
C ILE A 73 -6.06 -21.99 18.32
N SER A 74 -6.05 -20.76 17.80
CA SER A 74 -5.43 -19.58 18.41
C SER A 74 -6.37 -18.37 18.43
N LEU A 75 -6.01 -17.37 19.24
CA LEU A 75 -6.76 -16.14 19.47
C LEU A 75 -5.83 -14.94 19.34
N SER A 76 -6.29 -13.88 18.67
CA SER A 76 -5.54 -12.61 18.55
C SER A 76 -6.49 -11.43 18.76
N LEU A 77 -5.98 -10.32 19.30
CA LEU A 77 -6.77 -9.12 19.52
C LEU A 77 -7.04 -8.38 18.20
N SER A 78 -8.18 -7.69 18.13
CA SER A 78 -8.36 -6.55 17.22
C SER A 78 -7.77 -5.28 17.86
N THR A 79 -7.90 -4.09 17.26
CA THR A 79 -7.39 -2.84 17.87
C THR A 79 -8.03 -2.48 19.20
N THR A 80 -9.21 -3.01 19.52
CA THR A 80 -9.90 -2.76 20.79
C THR A 80 -10.60 -4.03 21.31
N HIS A 81 -10.85 -4.03 22.63
CA HIS A 81 -11.53 -5.07 23.41
C HIS A 81 -12.86 -5.60 22.85
N ASP A 82 -13.51 -4.87 21.96
CA ASP A 82 -14.83 -5.17 21.42
C ASP A 82 -14.79 -6.15 20.23
N SER A 83 -13.60 -6.55 19.79
CA SER A 83 -13.40 -7.55 18.75
C SER A 83 -12.15 -8.41 18.97
N VAL A 84 -12.26 -9.70 18.65
CA VAL A 84 -11.19 -10.71 18.79
C VAL A 84 -11.21 -11.59 17.53
N TRP A 85 -10.03 -11.94 17.02
CA TRP A 85 -9.85 -12.92 15.96
C TRP A 85 -9.72 -14.32 16.55
N VAL A 86 -10.38 -15.29 15.90
CA VAL A 86 -10.22 -16.73 16.17
C VAL A 86 -9.64 -17.36 14.91
N SER A 87 -8.51 -18.06 15.06
CA SER A 87 -7.84 -18.77 13.97
C SER A 87 -7.71 -20.25 14.28
N TRP A 88 -7.69 -21.10 13.25
CA TRP A 88 -7.48 -22.54 13.38
C TRP A 88 -7.08 -23.17 12.03
N ILE A 89 -6.65 -24.42 12.05
CA ILE A 89 -6.35 -25.20 10.83
C ILE A 89 -7.30 -26.41 10.74
N THR A 90 -7.69 -26.80 9.53
CA THR A 90 -8.43 -28.04 9.24
C THR A 90 -7.78 -28.84 8.11
N GLY A 91 -7.94 -30.18 8.18
CA GLY A 91 -7.19 -31.09 7.33
C GLY A 91 -5.73 -31.23 7.78
N ASP A 92 -5.05 -32.25 7.28
CA ASP A 92 -3.61 -32.42 7.53
C ASP A 92 -2.79 -31.71 6.44
N PHE A 93 -1.55 -31.41 6.79
CA PHE A 93 -0.54 -30.88 5.87
C PHE A 93 0.02 -31.99 4.97
N GLN A 94 0.85 -31.62 3.99
CA GLN A 94 1.58 -32.58 3.16
C GLN A 94 3.04 -32.15 2.99
N ILE A 95 3.95 -33.13 3.04
CA ILE A 95 5.38 -32.96 2.74
C ILE A 95 5.78 -33.99 1.67
N GLY A 96 6.64 -33.57 0.74
CA GLY A 96 7.27 -34.44 -0.26
C GLY A 96 7.43 -33.77 -1.62
N GLU A 97 7.81 -34.56 -2.63
CA GLU A 97 8.00 -34.07 -4.00
C GLU A 97 6.66 -33.76 -4.71
N SER A 98 5.59 -34.49 -4.36
CA SER A 98 4.29 -34.48 -5.05
C SER A 98 3.13 -33.98 -4.17
N ILE A 99 3.33 -32.88 -3.44
CA ILE A 99 2.29 -32.21 -2.66
C ILE A 99 1.12 -31.71 -3.54
N LYS A 100 -0.08 -31.64 -2.95
CA LYS A 100 -1.29 -31.11 -3.59
C LYS A 100 -2.02 -30.15 -2.65
N PRO A 101 -1.84 -28.82 -2.79
CA PRO A 101 -2.46 -27.84 -1.90
C PRO A 101 -3.97 -28.04 -1.78
N LEU A 102 -4.48 -28.00 -0.54
CA LEU A 102 -5.91 -28.15 -0.28
C LEU A 102 -6.67 -26.93 -0.81
N ASN A 103 -7.89 -27.12 -1.33
CA ASN A 103 -8.73 -26.00 -1.75
C ASN A 103 -9.41 -25.38 -0.51
N PRO A 104 -9.07 -24.13 -0.10
CA PRO A 104 -9.58 -23.54 1.13
C PRO A 104 -11.09 -23.27 1.11
N LYS A 105 -11.72 -23.23 -0.07
CA LYS A 105 -13.18 -23.10 -0.21
C LYS A 105 -13.96 -24.37 0.20
N THR A 106 -13.28 -25.50 0.48
CA THR A 106 -13.96 -26.79 0.77
C THR A 106 -14.42 -26.94 2.22
N VAL A 107 -13.99 -26.07 3.14
CA VAL A 107 -14.36 -26.08 4.56
C VAL A 107 -14.69 -24.66 4.99
N ALA A 108 -15.87 -24.44 5.55
CA ALA A 108 -16.34 -23.11 5.92
C ALA A 108 -15.73 -22.59 7.23
N SER A 109 -15.18 -21.38 7.19
CA SER A 109 -14.69 -20.68 8.39
C SER A 109 -15.85 -20.14 9.24
N VAL A 110 -16.37 -20.92 10.20
CA VAL A 110 -17.45 -20.48 11.11
C VAL A 110 -16.98 -20.48 12.56
N VAL A 111 -17.42 -19.47 13.33
CA VAL A 111 -17.35 -19.50 14.80
C VAL A 111 -18.73 -19.28 15.39
N ARG A 112 -19.13 -20.15 16.32
CA ARG A 112 -20.29 -19.95 17.20
C ARG A 112 -19.78 -19.49 18.56
N TYR A 113 -20.37 -18.46 19.15
CA TYR A 113 -19.90 -17.91 20.43
C TYR A 113 -21.02 -17.37 21.33
N GLY A 114 -20.72 -17.17 22.62
CA GLY A 114 -21.67 -16.64 23.60
C GLY A 114 -21.14 -16.50 25.02
N ARG A 115 -21.86 -15.76 25.87
CA ARG A 115 -21.53 -15.58 27.31
C ARG A 115 -22.00 -16.73 28.20
N LEU A 116 -22.60 -17.77 27.61
CA LEU A 116 -22.97 -19.03 28.25
C LEU A 116 -22.28 -20.16 27.49
N ARG A 117 -21.85 -21.23 28.19
CA ARG A 117 -21.17 -22.37 27.56
C ARG A 117 -22.05 -23.06 26.51
N LEU A 118 -23.34 -23.17 26.78
CA LEU A 118 -24.40 -23.53 25.85
C LEU A 118 -25.69 -22.78 26.24
N PRO A 119 -26.54 -22.38 25.28
CA PRO A 119 -26.31 -22.38 23.83
C PRO A 119 -25.36 -21.24 23.41
N LEU A 120 -24.57 -21.48 22.35
CA LEU A 120 -23.76 -20.45 21.70
C LEU A 120 -24.63 -19.73 20.66
N ILE A 121 -25.12 -18.54 21.02
CA ILE A 121 -26.20 -17.83 20.29
C ILE A 121 -25.71 -16.88 19.19
N HIS A 122 -24.43 -16.49 19.18
CA HIS A 122 -23.86 -15.63 18.15
C HIS A 122 -23.09 -16.48 17.12
N LYS A 123 -23.06 -16.02 15.87
CA LYS A 123 -22.27 -16.61 14.78
C LYS A 123 -21.41 -15.53 14.12
N ALA A 124 -20.13 -15.82 13.91
CA ALA A 124 -19.27 -15.12 12.99
C ALA A 124 -18.86 -16.04 11.83
N THR A 125 -18.44 -15.45 10.72
CA THR A 125 -17.85 -16.14 9.56
C THR A 125 -16.54 -15.48 9.20
N GLY A 126 -15.58 -16.28 8.76
CA GLY A 126 -14.24 -15.87 8.38
C GLY A 126 -13.91 -16.15 6.92
N HIS A 127 -12.63 -16.00 6.58
CA HIS A 127 -12.04 -16.48 5.33
C HIS A 127 -11.13 -17.68 5.61
N SER A 128 -10.61 -18.30 4.55
CA SER A 128 -9.68 -19.43 4.61
C SER A 128 -8.63 -19.35 3.51
N LEU A 129 -7.45 -19.92 3.77
CA LEU A 129 -6.28 -19.92 2.89
C LEU A 129 -5.45 -21.20 3.09
N VAL A 130 -4.49 -21.43 2.21
CA VAL A 130 -3.44 -22.45 2.31
C VAL A 130 -2.13 -21.80 1.89
N TYR A 131 -1.03 -22.12 2.56
CA TYR A 131 0.31 -21.68 2.13
C TYR A 131 1.17 -22.87 1.72
N ASN A 132 2.19 -22.58 0.91
CA ASN A 132 3.16 -23.55 0.42
C ASN A 132 4.57 -23.10 0.82
N GLN A 133 5.47 -24.07 0.99
CA GLN A 133 6.90 -23.81 1.07
C GLN A 133 7.58 -24.70 0.02
N LEU A 134 8.14 -24.11 -1.02
CA LEU A 134 8.65 -24.82 -2.21
C LEU A 134 10.15 -24.63 -2.37
N TYR A 135 10.84 -25.69 -2.82
CA TYR A 135 12.27 -25.66 -3.14
C TYR A 135 12.53 -26.27 -4.53
N PRO A 136 13.15 -25.54 -5.46
CA PRO A 136 13.42 -26.02 -6.82
C PRO A 136 14.70 -26.87 -6.89
N PHE A 137 15.07 -27.54 -5.79
CA PHE A 137 16.39 -28.17 -5.62
C PHE A 137 16.25 -29.68 -5.37
N VAL A 138 16.97 -30.47 -6.17
CA VAL A 138 16.96 -31.94 -6.08
C VAL A 138 17.39 -32.40 -4.70
N GLY A 139 16.53 -33.16 -4.02
CA GLY A 139 16.73 -33.69 -2.68
C GLY A 139 15.98 -32.96 -1.57
N LEU A 140 15.56 -31.70 -1.79
CA LEU A 140 14.71 -30.98 -0.83
C LEU A 140 13.23 -31.35 -1.03
N GLN A 141 12.45 -31.31 0.06
CA GLN A 141 11.02 -31.66 0.03
C GLN A 141 10.15 -30.41 0.12
N ASN A 142 9.09 -30.36 -0.70
CA ASN A 142 8.10 -29.28 -0.68
C ASN A 142 7.08 -29.52 0.45
N TYR A 143 6.45 -28.44 0.90
CA TYR A 143 5.39 -28.43 1.92
C TYR A 143 4.14 -27.69 1.42
N THR A 144 2.96 -28.14 1.85
CA THR A 144 1.72 -27.35 1.81
C THR A 144 0.90 -27.56 3.09
N SER A 145 0.26 -26.49 3.55
CA SER A 145 -0.46 -26.50 4.83
C SER A 145 -1.81 -27.20 4.77
N GLY A 146 -2.35 -27.54 5.95
CA GLY A 146 -3.80 -27.67 6.11
C GLY A 146 -4.51 -26.35 5.77
N ILE A 147 -5.84 -26.37 5.63
CA ILE A 147 -6.62 -25.16 5.38
C ILE A 147 -6.58 -24.30 6.65
N ILE A 148 -6.00 -23.11 6.58
CA ILE A 148 -5.97 -22.14 7.66
C ILE A 148 -7.22 -21.27 7.57
N HIS A 149 -7.83 -20.96 8.71
CA HIS A 149 -9.06 -20.19 8.83
C HIS A 149 -8.85 -19.01 9.77
N HIS A 150 -9.37 -17.83 9.42
CA HIS A 150 -9.41 -16.65 10.29
C HIS A 150 -10.81 -16.05 10.32
N ALA A 151 -11.44 -16.02 11.50
CA ALA A 151 -12.77 -15.45 11.71
C ALA A 151 -12.74 -14.37 12.79
N ARG A 152 -13.11 -13.15 12.41
CA ARG A 152 -13.20 -12.01 13.33
C ARG A 152 -14.54 -12.01 14.05
N LEU A 153 -14.51 -11.99 15.38
CA LEU A 153 -15.68 -11.79 16.21
C LEU A 153 -15.98 -10.30 16.32
N THR A 154 -16.98 -9.84 15.58
CA THR A 154 -17.66 -8.56 15.80
C THR A 154 -19.07 -8.84 16.33
N GLY A 155 -19.60 -7.95 17.16
CA GLY A 155 -20.85 -8.17 17.91
C GLY A 155 -22.15 -8.16 17.10
N THR A 156 -22.07 -8.17 15.77
CA THR A 156 -23.23 -8.20 14.89
C THR A 156 -23.98 -9.52 15.00
N VAL A 157 -25.22 -9.48 15.49
CA VAL A 157 -26.13 -10.64 15.43
C VAL A 157 -26.55 -10.86 13.98
N SER A 158 -26.31 -12.05 13.43
CA SER A 158 -26.79 -12.42 12.09
C SER A 158 -28.32 -12.30 12.04
N SER A 159 -28.85 -11.59 11.05
CA SER A 159 -30.26 -11.20 10.89
C SER A 159 -31.27 -12.35 10.68
N ASN A 160 -30.83 -13.61 10.73
CA ASN A 160 -31.58 -14.79 10.30
C ASN A 160 -32.49 -15.41 11.39
N PHE A 161 -32.95 -14.65 12.38
CA PHE A 161 -33.79 -15.19 13.47
C PHE A 161 -34.98 -14.33 13.92
N ILE A 162 -35.32 -13.24 13.21
CA ILE A 162 -36.60 -12.51 13.41
C ILE A 162 -37.33 -12.29 12.08
N ALA A 163 -37.75 -13.39 11.47
CA ALA A 163 -38.85 -13.45 10.51
C ALA A 163 -39.59 -14.78 10.79
N PRO A 164 -40.80 -14.73 11.39
CA PRO A 164 -41.98 -14.48 10.57
C PRO A 164 -43.14 -13.78 11.34
N LEU A 165 -43.26 -12.44 11.27
CA LEU A 165 -44.47 -11.76 11.78
C LEU A 165 -44.85 -10.41 11.13
N LEU A 166 -44.32 -10.07 9.95
CA LEU A 166 -44.58 -8.80 9.27
C LEU A 166 -44.76 -8.96 7.74
N LEU A 167 -45.68 -9.82 7.32
CA LEU A 167 -45.97 -10.03 5.89
C LEU A 167 -47.46 -10.35 5.64
N SER A 168 -48.35 -9.49 6.13
CA SER A 168 -49.81 -9.70 6.05
C SER A 168 -50.66 -8.42 6.20
N LEU A 169 -50.28 -7.30 5.57
CA LEU A 169 -51.17 -6.13 5.38
C LEU A 169 -50.69 -5.22 4.22
N HIS A 170 -51.65 -4.58 3.53
CA HIS A 170 -51.47 -3.59 2.45
C HIS A 170 -50.91 -4.07 1.10
N TYR A 171 -51.69 -4.94 0.44
CA TYR A 171 -51.98 -4.73 -0.99
C TYR A 171 -53.45 -4.32 -1.09
N TRP A 172 -53.76 -3.05 -1.39
CA TRP A 172 -55.02 -2.55 -2.00
C TRP A 172 -55.09 -1.01 -2.04
N HIS A 173 -54.65 -0.39 -3.15
CA HIS A 173 -55.38 0.64 -3.91
C HIS A 173 -54.48 1.38 -4.91
N ARG A 174 -54.53 0.98 -6.19
CA ARG A 174 -55.16 1.75 -7.28
C ARG A 174 -55.02 1.01 -8.61
N GLU A 175 -56.14 0.82 -9.28
CA GLU A 175 -56.19 0.52 -10.71
C GLU A 175 -56.31 1.83 -11.52
N GLU A 176 -56.27 1.63 -12.85
CA GLU A 176 -56.77 2.51 -13.94
C GLU A 176 -55.77 3.46 -14.63
N SER A 177 -55.08 2.93 -15.65
CA SER A 177 -55.40 3.30 -17.04
C SER A 177 -54.72 2.38 -18.09
N HIS A 178 -55.55 1.79 -18.96
CA HIS A 178 -55.39 1.40 -20.38
C HIS A 178 -53.99 1.31 -21.08
N SER A 179 -53.70 0.37 -22.00
CA SER A 179 -54.51 -0.77 -22.53
C SER A 179 -53.76 -1.75 -23.47
N HIS A 180 -54.36 -2.95 -23.61
CA HIS A 180 -54.40 -3.85 -24.79
C HIS A 180 -53.29 -4.88 -25.13
N LYS A 181 -53.81 -6.05 -25.62
CA LYS A 181 -53.16 -7.28 -26.13
C LYS A 181 -52.50 -8.17 -25.05
N GLY A 182 -52.74 -9.48 -24.98
CA GLY A 182 -53.71 -10.33 -25.69
C GLY A 182 -53.47 -11.84 -25.46
N PHE A 183 -54.51 -12.68 -25.59
CA PHE A 183 -54.56 -14.13 -25.30
C PHE A 183 -54.39 -14.55 -23.81
N GLY A 184 -55.08 -15.57 -23.28
CA GLY A 184 -56.27 -16.28 -23.79
C GLY A 184 -56.34 -17.79 -23.50
N ILE A 185 -56.76 -18.22 -22.30
CA ILE A 185 -57.08 -19.62 -21.94
C ILE A 185 -58.40 -19.67 -21.13
N SER A 186 -59.12 -20.80 -21.11
CA SER A 186 -60.56 -20.90 -20.80
C SER A 186 -60.95 -21.96 -19.74
N MET A 187 -62.08 -21.71 -19.05
CA MET A 187 -62.94 -22.69 -18.32
C MET A 187 -62.31 -23.39 -17.06
N ASN A 188 -63.06 -23.90 -16.08
CA ASN A 188 -64.46 -23.67 -15.70
C ASN A 188 -64.74 -23.89 -14.19
N SER A 189 -65.94 -23.47 -13.81
CA SER A 189 -66.77 -23.63 -12.59
C SER A 189 -66.50 -24.72 -11.51
N ASP A 190 -67.15 -24.46 -10.36
CA ASP A 190 -67.50 -25.39 -9.26
C ASP A 190 -66.38 -25.85 -8.29
N GLY A 191 -66.60 -25.93 -6.96
CA GLY A 191 -67.71 -25.41 -6.17
C GLY A 191 -67.87 -26.00 -4.75
N ASN A 192 -68.14 -25.10 -3.78
CA ASN A 192 -68.97 -25.32 -2.57
C ASN A 192 -68.33 -25.84 -1.24
N ARG A 193 -68.87 -25.32 -0.12
CA ARG A 193 -68.76 -25.71 1.32
C ARG A 193 -67.50 -25.29 2.12
N LYS A 194 -67.51 -25.14 3.45
CA LYS A 194 -68.42 -24.47 4.46
C LYS A 194 -68.02 -24.88 5.90
N ALA A 195 -67.59 -23.94 6.76
CA ALA A 195 -67.74 -23.90 8.23
C ALA A 195 -67.13 -22.58 8.74
N GLN A 196 -67.72 -21.68 9.55
CA GLN A 196 -68.49 -21.74 10.81
C GLN A 196 -67.67 -21.89 12.12
N ILE A 197 -67.36 -20.74 12.74
CA ILE A 197 -67.31 -20.51 14.21
C ILE A 197 -67.96 -19.11 14.40
N GLN A 198 -69.24 -19.04 14.80
CA GLN A 198 -69.77 -18.72 16.14
C GLN A 198 -69.43 -17.32 16.71
N THR A 199 -70.44 -16.72 17.37
CA THR A 199 -70.47 -15.33 17.86
C THR A 199 -70.92 -15.24 19.31
N PHE A 200 -70.58 -14.14 20.00
CA PHE A 200 -71.24 -13.73 21.24
C PHE A 200 -71.71 -12.25 21.19
N ARG A 201 -72.79 -11.96 21.90
CA ARG A 201 -73.47 -10.65 22.07
C ARG A 201 -73.02 -10.00 23.41
N ARG A 202 -73.38 -8.79 23.90
CA ARG A 202 -74.34 -7.67 23.63
C ARG A 202 -73.84 -6.45 24.49
N LYS A 203 -74.41 -5.23 24.64
CA LYS A 203 -75.61 -4.48 24.17
C LYS A 203 -75.40 -2.96 24.36
N GLY A 204 -75.81 -2.13 23.40
CA GLY A 204 -76.25 -0.72 23.62
C GLY A 204 -75.16 0.36 23.73
N ASP A 205 -75.46 1.66 23.57
CA ASP A 205 -76.68 2.35 23.10
C ASP A 205 -76.31 3.69 22.38
N LEU A 206 -77.30 4.41 21.83
CA LEU A 206 -77.21 5.64 20.97
C LEU A 206 -78.07 6.79 21.57
N PRO A 207 -78.10 8.06 21.06
CA PRO A 207 -77.25 8.86 20.14
C PRO A 207 -76.91 10.26 20.78
N PRO A 208 -76.81 11.45 20.11
CA PRO A 208 -76.35 11.88 18.76
C PRO A 208 -75.21 12.98 18.75
N TYR A 209 -74.76 13.33 17.54
CA TYR A 209 -74.08 14.57 17.00
C TYR A 209 -74.00 15.91 17.81
N PRO A 210 -73.12 16.89 17.47
CA PRO A 210 -71.98 16.91 16.50
C PRO A 210 -70.68 17.67 16.95
N ASN A 211 -69.68 17.70 16.04
CA ASN A 211 -68.70 18.78 15.76
C ASN A 211 -67.44 19.08 16.62
N VAL A 212 -66.29 18.99 15.91
CA VAL A 212 -65.15 19.96 15.85
C VAL A 212 -63.98 19.87 16.85
N SER A 213 -62.80 20.25 16.33
CA SER A 213 -61.50 20.53 16.99
C SER A 213 -60.74 19.38 17.67
N SER A 214 -59.84 18.78 16.88
CA SER A 214 -58.47 18.39 17.23
C SER A 214 -57.95 18.81 18.61
N ILE A 215 -57.54 17.82 19.41
CA ILE A 215 -56.64 17.99 20.56
C ILE A 215 -55.44 17.06 20.36
N TYR A 216 -54.23 17.63 20.41
CA TYR A 216 -53.00 16.84 20.51
C TYR A 216 -52.91 16.24 21.92
N VAL A 217 -52.81 14.91 22.02
CA VAL A 217 -52.45 14.24 23.27
C VAL A 217 -51.10 13.56 23.08
N GLU A 218 -50.07 14.12 23.70
CA GLU A 218 -48.69 13.62 23.68
C GLU A 218 -48.57 12.31 24.47
N LEU A 219 -48.85 11.18 23.82
CA LEU A 219 -48.61 9.86 24.40
C LEU A 219 -47.11 9.52 24.39
N ARG A 220 -46.41 9.96 25.43
CA ARG A 220 -45.00 9.62 25.69
C ARG A 220 -44.83 8.13 25.92
N LEU A 221 -44.36 7.41 24.90
CA LEU A 221 -43.71 6.11 25.07
C LEU A 221 -42.19 6.30 25.11
N ASN A 222 -41.69 6.65 26.30
CA ASN A 222 -40.25 6.69 26.59
C ASN A 222 -39.67 5.27 26.66
N PHE A 223 -39.35 4.69 25.50
CA PHE A 223 -38.42 3.56 25.40
C PHE A 223 -37.47 3.79 24.21
N PRO A 224 -36.18 4.12 24.46
CA PRO A 224 -35.22 4.26 23.38
C PRO A 224 -34.82 2.87 22.87
N VAL A 225 -35.35 2.48 21.70
CA VAL A 225 -34.78 1.36 20.91
C VAL A 225 -33.60 1.90 20.11
N THR A 226 -32.54 2.27 20.81
CA THR A 226 -31.25 2.55 20.18
C THR A 226 -30.65 1.22 19.73
N CYS A 227 -30.70 0.93 18.43
CA CYS A 227 -30.01 -0.22 17.84
C CYS A 227 -28.49 0.01 17.81
N LEU A 228 -27.89 0.11 19.00
CA LEU A 228 -26.45 0.11 19.19
C LEU A 228 -25.87 -1.22 18.71
N SER A 229 -24.87 -1.14 17.82
CA SER A 229 -23.98 -2.27 17.54
C SER A 229 -23.31 -2.70 18.84
N ALA A 230 -23.67 -3.87 19.34
CA ALA A 230 -23.22 -4.37 20.64
C ALA A 230 -22.03 -5.31 20.45
N GLY A 231 -20.84 -4.71 20.28
CA GLY A 231 -19.54 -5.41 20.24
C GLY A 231 -19.29 -6.33 21.44
N LEU A 232 -18.18 -7.07 21.42
CA LEU A 232 -17.81 -7.88 22.58
C LEU A 232 -17.68 -6.99 23.81
N LYS A 233 -18.23 -7.41 24.95
CA LYS A 233 -18.14 -6.62 26.18
C LYS A 233 -16.71 -6.69 26.75
N PRO A 234 -16.18 -5.61 27.36
CA PRO A 234 -14.87 -5.63 27.99
C PRO A 234 -14.82 -6.60 29.17
N ASN A 235 -13.63 -7.12 29.48
CA ASN A 235 -13.33 -7.90 30.68
C ASN A 235 -14.31 -9.08 30.91
N THR A 236 -14.85 -9.64 29.82
CA THR A 236 -16.00 -10.57 29.83
C THR A 236 -15.58 -11.93 29.27
N LEU A 237 -16.01 -13.00 29.95
CA LEU A 237 -15.82 -14.38 29.49
C LEU A 237 -16.79 -14.70 28.33
N TYR A 238 -16.23 -15.18 27.23
CA TYR A 238 -16.95 -15.73 26.08
C TYR A 238 -16.54 -17.18 25.84
N TYR A 239 -17.51 -18.06 25.63
CA TYR A 239 -17.32 -19.42 25.15
C TYR A 239 -17.46 -19.45 23.63
N TYR A 240 -16.74 -20.35 22.96
CA TYR A 240 -16.82 -20.49 21.50
C TYR A 240 -16.56 -21.93 21.00
N GLN A 241 -16.99 -22.19 19.76
CA GLN A 241 -16.59 -23.32 18.93
C GLN A 241 -16.29 -22.80 17.52
N CYS A 242 -15.19 -23.26 16.92
CA CYS A 242 -14.83 -22.95 15.53
C CYS A 242 -14.97 -24.17 14.60
N GLY A 243 -14.76 -24.00 13.31
CA GLY A 243 -14.84 -25.07 12.30
C GLY A 243 -16.04 -24.92 11.35
N ASP A 244 -16.45 -26.02 10.72
CA ASP A 244 -17.55 -26.05 9.75
C ASP A 244 -18.77 -26.83 10.30
N PRO A 245 -19.95 -26.20 10.45
CA PRO A 245 -21.17 -26.83 10.94
C PRO A 245 -21.99 -27.58 9.86
N SER A 246 -21.57 -27.56 8.59
CA SER A 246 -22.20 -28.32 7.50
C SER A 246 -21.71 -29.78 7.42
N ILE A 247 -20.53 -30.04 7.96
CA ILE A 247 -19.90 -31.36 8.11
C ILE A 247 -19.64 -31.65 9.60
N PRO A 248 -19.20 -32.87 9.99
CA PRO A 248 -18.85 -33.20 11.38
C PRO A 248 -17.53 -32.55 11.88
N ALA A 249 -17.30 -31.26 11.61
CA ALA A 249 -16.00 -30.60 11.78
C ALA A 249 -16.09 -29.32 12.65
N MET A 250 -16.82 -29.40 13.78
CA MET A 250 -16.87 -28.32 14.78
C MET A 250 -16.00 -28.67 16.00
N SER A 251 -15.21 -27.71 16.47
CA SER A 251 -14.32 -27.89 17.62
C SER A 251 -15.07 -28.20 18.93
N SER A 252 -14.33 -28.69 19.94
CA SER A 252 -14.79 -28.65 21.33
C SER A 252 -15.05 -27.20 21.81
N THR A 253 -15.80 -27.01 22.90
CA THR A 253 -16.12 -25.68 23.43
C THR A 253 -14.97 -25.09 24.22
N TYR A 254 -14.28 -24.11 23.63
CA TYR A 254 -13.25 -23.28 24.25
C TYR A 254 -13.84 -22.04 24.92
N TYR A 255 -13.00 -21.25 25.59
CA TYR A 255 -13.39 -19.99 26.21
C TYR A 255 -12.23 -19.01 26.24
N PHE A 256 -12.52 -17.71 26.15
CA PHE A 256 -11.55 -16.63 26.32
C PHE A 256 -12.16 -15.46 27.10
N LYS A 257 -11.30 -14.58 27.60
CA LYS A 257 -11.69 -13.33 28.28
C LYS A 257 -11.27 -12.16 27.40
N THR A 258 -12.20 -11.25 27.11
CA THR A 258 -11.87 -10.00 26.39
C THR A 258 -11.01 -9.07 27.23
N MET A 259 -10.21 -8.23 26.57
CA MET A 259 -9.46 -7.17 27.24
C MET A 259 -10.38 -6.19 28.00
N PRO A 260 -9.87 -5.46 28.99
CA PRO A 260 -10.56 -4.32 29.56
C PRO A 260 -10.74 -3.20 28.52
N ALA A 261 -11.79 -2.39 28.68
CA ALA A 261 -11.99 -1.20 27.83
C ALA A 261 -10.91 -0.15 28.12
N SER A 262 -10.56 0.65 27.11
CA SER A 262 -9.52 1.68 27.23
C SER A 262 -9.87 2.76 28.26
N GLY A 263 -8.89 3.10 29.09
CA GLY A 263 -9.01 4.13 30.12
C GLY A 263 -7.90 4.05 31.17
N PRO A 264 -7.56 5.16 31.85
CA PRO A 264 -6.35 5.31 32.68
C PRO A 264 -6.36 4.51 34.00
N LYS A 265 -7.40 3.71 34.24
CA LYS A 265 -7.62 2.91 35.47
C LYS A 265 -8.16 1.52 35.14
N SER A 266 -7.97 1.06 33.90
CA SER A 266 -8.53 -0.16 33.33
C SER A 266 -7.40 -0.91 32.63
N TYR A 267 -6.92 -2.00 33.23
CA TYR A 267 -5.69 -2.68 32.79
C TYR A 267 -5.87 -4.20 32.85
N PRO A 268 -5.28 -4.97 31.91
CA PRO A 268 -5.16 -6.42 32.08
C PRO A 268 -4.34 -6.71 33.34
N SER A 269 -4.66 -7.79 34.04
CA SER A 269 -4.05 -8.11 35.34
C SER A 269 -2.57 -8.44 35.19
N ARG A 270 -2.26 -9.19 34.13
CA ARG A 270 -0.94 -9.69 33.74
C ARG A 270 -0.85 -9.78 32.23
N ILE A 271 0.23 -9.28 31.66
CA ILE A 271 0.65 -9.55 30.29
C ILE A 271 1.93 -10.37 30.37
N ALA A 272 2.01 -11.48 29.65
CA ALA A 272 3.25 -12.24 29.49
C ALA A 272 4.01 -11.75 28.25
N ILE A 273 5.34 -11.67 28.34
CA ILE A 273 6.22 -11.28 27.22
C ILE A 273 7.37 -12.29 27.13
N MET A 274 7.66 -12.74 25.92
CA MET A 274 8.68 -13.73 25.56
C MET A 274 9.02 -13.57 24.07
N GLY A 275 10.25 -13.76 23.65
CA GLY A 275 10.62 -14.04 22.26
C GLY A 275 11.12 -15.48 22.11
N ASP A 276 11.59 -15.85 20.92
CA ASP A 276 12.70 -16.80 20.77
C ASP A 276 12.44 -18.19 21.38
N LEU A 277 11.19 -18.66 21.25
CA LEU A 277 10.68 -19.84 21.93
C LEU A 277 11.24 -21.14 21.35
N GLY A 278 11.16 -21.31 20.03
CA GLY A 278 11.37 -22.61 19.40
C GLY A 278 10.41 -23.68 19.90
N LEU A 279 10.87 -24.94 19.95
CA LEU A 279 10.07 -26.05 20.44
C LEU A 279 10.93 -27.11 21.13
N THR A 280 11.43 -26.79 22.32
CA THR A 280 12.33 -27.65 23.09
C THR A 280 11.73 -28.00 24.46
N TYR A 281 12.33 -28.94 25.18
CA TYR A 281 11.99 -29.15 26.60
C TYR A 281 12.16 -27.89 27.46
N ASN A 282 13.11 -27.01 27.13
CA ASN A 282 13.28 -25.72 27.80
C ASN A 282 12.14 -24.75 27.48
N THR A 283 11.69 -24.69 26.22
CA THR A 283 10.47 -23.97 25.82
C THR A 283 9.26 -24.44 26.62
N THR A 284 9.14 -25.75 26.88
CA THR A 284 8.02 -26.24 27.70
C THR A 284 8.10 -25.79 29.16
N SER A 285 9.31 -25.59 29.70
CA SER A 285 9.47 -24.96 31.02
C SER A 285 9.03 -23.49 30.99
N THR A 286 9.43 -22.73 29.97
CA THR A 286 9.02 -21.32 29.79
C THR A 286 7.50 -21.18 29.74
N VAL A 287 6.85 -22.01 28.92
CA VAL A 287 5.40 -21.97 28.72
C VAL A 287 4.65 -22.45 29.97
N ASP A 288 5.12 -23.49 30.66
CA ASP A 288 4.51 -23.95 31.92
C ASP A 288 4.66 -22.89 33.04
N HIS A 289 5.83 -22.23 33.16
CA HIS A 289 6.05 -21.11 34.09
C HIS A 289 5.17 -19.89 33.77
N MET A 290 4.96 -19.59 32.48
CA MET A 290 4.05 -18.55 32.03
C MET A 290 2.59 -18.91 32.35
N ILE A 291 2.15 -20.15 32.09
CA ILE A 291 0.80 -20.64 32.46
C ILE A 291 0.59 -20.54 33.97
N GLY A 292 1.60 -20.91 34.78
CA GLY A 292 1.57 -20.79 36.24
C GLY A 292 1.32 -19.35 36.72
N ASN A 293 1.82 -18.36 35.98
CA ASN A 293 1.55 -16.94 36.24
C ASN A 293 0.17 -16.46 35.79
N SER A 294 -0.58 -17.22 34.99
CA SER A 294 -1.96 -16.90 34.56
C SER A 294 -2.14 -15.52 33.90
N PRO A 295 -1.50 -15.26 32.73
CA PRO A 295 -1.67 -14.01 31.99
C PRO A 295 -3.07 -13.83 31.39
N ASP A 296 -3.49 -12.58 31.21
CA ASP A 296 -4.67 -12.21 30.40
C ASP A 296 -4.33 -12.10 28.91
N LEU A 297 -3.07 -11.88 28.56
CA LEU A 297 -2.54 -11.61 27.21
C LEU A 297 -1.09 -12.11 27.10
N VAL A 298 -0.68 -12.63 25.94
CA VAL A 298 0.71 -12.98 25.62
C VAL A 298 1.22 -12.12 24.46
N LEU A 299 2.43 -11.58 24.58
CA LEU A 299 3.20 -10.99 23.48
C LEU A 299 4.34 -11.95 23.13
N LEU A 300 4.44 -12.33 21.86
CA LEU A 300 5.53 -13.14 21.31
C LEU A 300 6.39 -12.27 20.38
N VAL A 301 7.64 -12.07 20.76
CA VAL A 301 8.54 -11.04 20.21
C VAL A 301 9.49 -11.66 19.17
N GLY A 302 8.93 -12.21 18.09
CA GLY A 302 9.67 -12.90 17.04
C GLY A 302 10.18 -14.30 17.42
N ASP A 303 10.74 -14.97 16.42
CA ASP A 303 11.40 -16.27 16.47
C ASP A 303 10.56 -17.37 17.16
N VAL A 304 9.50 -17.74 16.45
CA VAL A 304 8.40 -18.55 16.98
C VAL A 304 8.76 -20.03 17.09
N CYS A 305 9.33 -20.63 16.04
CA CYS A 305 9.45 -22.10 15.95
C CYS A 305 10.79 -22.66 15.45
N TYR A 306 11.68 -21.81 14.89
CA TYR A 306 13.01 -22.22 14.39
C TYR A 306 12.96 -23.37 13.37
N ALA A 307 11.92 -23.42 12.51
CA ALA A 307 11.79 -24.41 11.44
C ALA A 307 12.94 -24.36 10.40
N ASN A 308 13.66 -23.25 10.35
CA ASN A 308 14.85 -23.03 9.53
C ASN A 308 16.12 -23.75 10.02
N LEU A 309 16.12 -24.37 11.21
CA LEU A 309 17.29 -25.06 11.76
C LEU A 309 17.37 -26.56 11.41
N GLN A 310 16.62 -27.02 10.42
CA GLN A 310 16.62 -28.40 9.94
C GLN A 310 16.70 -28.44 8.41
N GLU A 311 17.07 -29.61 7.86
CA GLU A 311 17.15 -29.88 6.43
C GLU A 311 16.07 -30.90 6.02
N THR A 312 15.30 -30.59 4.97
CA THR A 312 14.39 -31.55 4.33
C THR A 312 15.15 -32.48 3.40
N GLY A 313 15.09 -33.80 3.63
CA GLY A 313 15.45 -34.81 2.63
C GLY A 313 16.46 -35.90 3.03
N LEU A 314 17.19 -35.77 4.15
CA LEU A 314 18.13 -36.81 4.61
C LEU A 314 17.85 -37.32 6.03
N SER A 315 18.13 -38.61 6.23
CA SER A 315 17.76 -39.35 7.44
C SER A 315 18.57 -38.96 8.67
N MET A 316 17.88 -38.69 9.78
CA MET A 316 18.40 -38.71 11.15
C MET A 316 19.73 -37.97 11.37
N CYS A 317 19.70 -36.65 11.53
CA CYS A 317 20.79 -35.91 12.19
C CYS A 317 20.83 -36.18 13.71
N HIS A 318 21.17 -37.43 14.08
CA HIS A 318 21.66 -37.74 15.43
C HIS A 318 23.08 -37.17 15.59
N HIS A 319 23.34 -36.52 16.73
CA HIS A 319 24.50 -35.70 17.08
C HIS A 319 24.44 -34.29 16.45
N GLY A 320 24.25 -33.27 17.29
CA GLY A 320 24.04 -31.90 16.86
C GLY A 320 25.32 -31.21 16.38
N CYS A 321 25.30 -30.66 15.16
CA CYS A 321 26.29 -29.70 14.69
C CYS A 321 25.74 -28.76 13.60
N CYS A 322 24.63 -28.07 13.86
CA CYS A 322 24.16 -26.93 13.05
C CYS A 322 24.85 -25.63 13.48
N SER A 323 26.17 -25.67 13.70
CA SER A 323 26.98 -24.58 14.27
C SER A 323 28.30 -24.41 13.49
N CYS A 324 28.22 -24.36 12.16
CA CYS A 324 29.35 -24.09 11.29
C CYS A 324 28.93 -23.22 10.10
N SER A 325 29.20 -21.92 10.18
CA SER A 325 29.25 -21.02 9.03
C SER A 325 30.48 -21.38 8.18
N MET A 326 30.37 -22.41 7.34
CA MET A 326 31.49 -22.89 6.53
C MET A 326 31.65 -22.01 5.28
N PHE A 327 32.56 -21.04 5.36
CA PHE A 327 33.02 -20.23 4.23
C PHE A 327 33.51 -21.11 3.06
N LEU A 328 32.67 -21.30 2.05
CA LEU A 328 33.02 -21.92 0.77
C LEU A 328 32.38 -21.15 -0.40
N SER A 329 33.14 -20.17 -0.90
CA SER A 329 33.09 -19.63 -2.28
C SER A 329 31.71 -19.37 -2.92
N GLY A 330 31.20 -18.15 -2.74
CA GLY A 330 30.57 -17.34 -3.79
C GLY A 330 29.13 -17.65 -4.22
N GLU A 331 28.69 -18.91 -4.17
CA GLU A 331 27.35 -19.34 -4.58
C GLU A 331 26.73 -20.29 -3.54
N TYR A 332 25.39 -20.42 -3.55
CA TYR A 332 24.59 -21.29 -2.66
C TYR A 332 24.62 -20.98 -1.15
N TYR A 333 23.79 -20.03 -0.73
CA TYR A 333 23.20 -20.03 0.63
C TYR A 333 22.05 -21.07 0.79
N GLN A 334 21.85 -21.93 -0.22
CA GLN A 334 20.66 -22.77 -0.41
C GLN A 334 20.95 -24.26 -0.19
N ARG A 335 21.24 -24.65 1.06
CA ARG A 335 21.20 -26.08 1.49
C ARG A 335 20.35 -26.37 2.72
N PHE A 336 19.96 -25.36 3.50
CA PHE A 336 19.03 -25.53 4.62
C PHE A 336 17.57 -25.53 4.12
N GLY A 337 17.04 -26.71 3.78
CA GLY A 337 15.63 -26.87 3.40
C GLY A 337 14.71 -26.90 4.63
N LEU A 338 13.90 -25.86 4.84
CA LEU A 338 13.20 -25.63 6.11
C LEU A 338 12.17 -26.73 6.44
N CYS A 339 12.25 -27.30 7.65
CA CYS A 339 11.35 -28.35 8.12
C CYS A 339 10.03 -27.78 8.66
N ASN A 340 9.05 -27.62 7.78
CA ASN A 340 7.76 -27.00 8.11
C ASN A 340 6.90 -27.77 9.14
N ASP A 341 7.29 -29.01 9.51
CA ASP A 341 6.71 -29.71 10.65
C ASP A 341 6.85 -28.89 11.94
N HIS A 342 7.99 -28.22 12.17
CA HIS A 342 8.23 -27.45 13.40
C HIS A 342 7.15 -26.39 13.68
N TRP A 343 6.62 -25.72 12.65
CA TRP A 343 5.47 -24.81 12.80
C TRP A 343 4.23 -25.52 13.32
N ILE A 344 3.93 -26.71 12.79
CA ILE A 344 2.75 -27.50 13.15
C ILE A 344 2.90 -28.05 14.56
N LEU A 345 4.07 -28.63 14.87
CA LEU A 345 4.38 -29.16 16.19
C LEU A 345 4.29 -28.05 17.25
N ALA A 346 4.82 -26.85 16.96
CA ALA A 346 4.81 -25.71 17.89
C ALA A 346 3.39 -25.16 18.12
N VAL A 347 2.60 -24.94 17.08
CA VAL A 347 1.24 -24.40 17.25
C VAL A 347 0.28 -25.46 17.82
N ARG A 348 0.50 -26.76 17.57
CA ARG A 348 -0.20 -27.86 18.27
C ARG A 348 0.13 -27.85 19.77
N TYR A 349 1.41 -27.76 20.14
CA TYR A 349 1.84 -27.66 21.54
C TYR A 349 1.25 -26.41 22.24
N MET A 350 1.18 -25.27 21.55
CA MET A 350 0.66 -24.01 22.09
C MET A 350 -0.87 -23.89 22.13
N GLN A 351 -1.63 -24.73 21.39
CA GLN A 351 -3.09 -24.70 21.36
C GLN A 351 -3.77 -24.68 22.75
N PRO A 352 -3.31 -25.41 23.79
CA PRO A 352 -3.90 -25.33 25.13
C PRO A 352 -3.80 -23.95 25.80
N VAL A 353 -2.89 -23.09 25.34
CA VAL A 353 -2.75 -21.68 25.76
C VAL A 353 -3.55 -20.78 24.81
N THR A 354 -3.22 -20.82 23.52
CA THR A 354 -3.69 -19.85 22.53
C THR A 354 -5.18 -19.95 22.20
N SER A 355 -5.82 -21.09 22.48
CA SER A 355 -7.28 -21.25 22.44
C SER A 355 -8.03 -20.64 23.63
N LYS A 356 -7.33 -19.96 24.55
CA LYS A 356 -7.91 -19.33 25.75
C LYS A 356 -7.40 -17.93 26.05
N ILE A 357 -6.09 -17.72 25.82
CA ILE A 357 -5.38 -16.48 26.09
C ILE A 357 -4.96 -15.90 24.73
N PRO A 358 -5.36 -14.65 24.38
CA PRO A 358 -4.92 -14.02 23.15
C PRO A 358 -3.40 -13.90 23.09
N ILE A 359 -2.85 -14.14 21.89
CA ILE A 359 -1.44 -13.99 21.58
C ILE A 359 -1.27 -12.97 20.44
N MET A 360 -0.33 -12.04 20.62
CA MET A 360 0.08 -11.05 19.62
C MET A 360 1.53 -11.33 19.24
N VAL A 361 1.79 -11.48 17.95
CA VAL A 361 3.10 -11.89 17.41
C VAL A 361 3.64 -10.80 16.49
N VAL A 362 4.93 -10.53 16.56
CA VAL A 362 5.71 -9.77 15.56
C VAL A 362 6.80 -10.69 15.00
N GLU A 363 7.33 -10.43 13.81
CA GLU A 363 8.30 -11.33 13.16
C GLU A 363 9.73 -11.18 13.71
N GLY A 364 10.46 -12.29 13.80
CA GLY A 364 11.91 -12.34 13.96
C GLY A 364 12.62 -12.80 12.68
N ASN A 365 13.95 -12.94 12.72
CA ASN A 365 14.73 -13.40 11.56
C ASN A 365 14.46 -14.88 11.21
N HIS A 366 14.04 -15.72 12.16
CA HIS A 366 13.72 -17.12 11.86
C HIS A 366 12.39 -17.26 11.11
N GLU A 367 11.53 -16.24 11.11
CA GLU A 367 10.35 -16.16 10.25
C GLU A 367 10.64 -15.72 8.80
N ILE A 368 11.87 -15.27 8.46
CA ILE A 368 12.20 -14.82 7.09
C ILE A 368 11.91 -15.92 6.06
N GLU A 369 12.30 -17.16 6.35
CA GLU A 369 11.90 -18.38 5.60
C GLU A 369 11.92 -18.27 4.05
N ARG A 370 13.07 -17.83 3.48
CA ARG A 370 13.26 -17.70 2.02
C ARG A 370 12.96 -19.00 1.26
N GLN A 371 12.16 -18.91 0.20
CA GLN A 371 11.82 -20.03 -0.71
C GLN A 371 11.91 -19.63 -2.20
N VAL A 372 11.22 -20.35 -3.10
CA VAL A 372 11.02 -19.95 -4.50
C VAL A 372 10.60 -18.48 -4.64
N GLU A 373 10.93 -17.87 -5.79
CA GLU A 373 10.50 -16.51 -6.16
C GLU A 373 10.91 -15.42 -5.14
N ASN A 374 11.89 -15.73 -4.26
CA ASN A 374 12.30 -14.93 -3.10
C ASN A 374 11.15 -14.63 -2.11
N GLN A 375 10.09 -15.43 -2.08
CA GLN A 375 9.02 -15.27 -1.08
C GLN A 375 9.58 -15.50 0.34
N THR A 376 9.10 -14.69 1.29
CA THR A 376 9.54 -14.64 2.69
C THR A 376 8.34 -14.46 3.63
N PHE A 377 8.50 -14.80 4.92
CA PHE A 377 7.46 -14.66 5.96
C PHE A 377 6.11 -15.32 5.65
N VAL A 378 6.11 -16.32 4.76
CA VAL A 378 4.88 -16.92 4.22
C VAL A 378 4.12 -17.68 5.30
N ALA A 379 4.81 -18.48 6.13
CA ALA A 379 4.18 -19.18 7.25
C ALA A 379 3.67 -18.20 8.32
N TYR A 380 4.50 -17.24 8.75
CA TYR A 380 4.15 -16.20 9.72
C TYR A 380 2.87 -15.43 9.32
N SER A 381 2.87 -14.87 8.10
CA SER A 381 1.76 -14.06 7.59
C SER A 381 0.48 -14.86 7.30
N SER A 382 0.60 -16.18 7.16
CA SER A 382 -0.53 -17.10 6.90
C SER A 382 -1.11 -17.75 8.15
N ARG A 383 -0.35 -17.86 9.26
CA ARG A 383 -0.74 -18.65 10.45
C ARG A 383 -1.42 -17.83 11.53
N PHE A 384 -1.06 -16.55 11.68
CA PHE A 384 -1.57 -15.67 12.73
C PHE A 384 -2.57 -14.66 12.17
N ALA A 385 -3.49 -14.20 13.02
CA ALA A 385 -4.38 -13.09 12.68
C ALA A 385 -3.86 -11.80 13.31
N PHE A 386 -3.81 -10.73 12.52
CA PHE A 386 -3.23 -9.45 12.93
C PHE A 386 -4.26 -8.33 12.76
N PRO A 387 -4.30 -7.31 13.64
CA PRO A 387 -5.21 -6.17 13.53
C PRO A 387 -4.78 -5.15 12.45
N SER A 388 -4.12 -5.59 11.39
CA SER A 388 -3.46 -4.77 10.36
C SER A 388 -4.40 -3.82 9.63
N ARG A 389 -5.63 -4.26 9.37
CA ARG A 389 -6.67 -3.39 8.77
C ARG A 389 -7.22 -2.43 9.81
N GLU A 390 -7.44 -2.91 11.02
CA GLU A 390 -8.04 -2.12 12.10
C GLU A 390 -7.12 -1.03 12.68
N SER A 391 -5.80 -1.22 12.68
CA SER A 391 -4.80 -0.21 13.05
C SER A 391 -4.44 0.73 11.89
N GLY A 392 -4.88 0.41 10.67
CA GLY A 392 -4.53 1.12 9.45
C GLY A 392 -3.06 0.96 9.04
N SER A 393 -2.37 -0.09 9.48
CA SER A 393 -1.00 -0.39 9.01
C SER A 393 -0.97 -1.09 7.65
N LEU A 394 -2.01 -1.88 7.36
CA LEU A 394 -2.14 -2.75 6.18
C LEU A 394 -0.98 -3.77 6.03
N SER A 395 -0.27 -4.07 7.13
CA SER A 395 0.86 -5.01 7.15
C SER A 395 0.78 -6.01 8.31
N THR A 396 1.22 -7.24 8.09
CA THR A 396 1.37 -8.29 9.12
C THR A 396 2.59 -8.06 10.02
N PHE A 397 3.55 -7.23 9.60
CA PHE A 397 4.82 -6.99 10.30
C PHE A 397 4.76 -5.87 11.35
N TYR A 398 3.87 -4.90 11.17
CA TYR A 398 3.69 -3.81 12.14
C TYR A 398 2.21 -3.43 12.25
N TYR A 399 1.76 -3.18 13.48
CA TYR A 399 0.38 -2.85 13.82
C TYR A 399 0.27 -2.40 15.28
N SER A 400 -0.86 -1.81 15.67
CA SER A 400 -1.12 -1.39 17.05
C SER A 400 -2.44 -1.89 17.58
N PHE A 401 -2.60 -1.88 18.91
CA PHE A 401 -3.85 -2.23 19.59
C PHE A 401 -3.90 -1.67 21.02
N ASN A 402 -5.11 -1.56 21.57
CA ASN A 402 -5.34 -1.11 22.93
C ASN A 402 -5.74 -2.27 23.86
N ALA A 403 -4.95 -2.51 24.90
CA ALA A 403 -5.25 -3.46 25.97
C ALA A 403 -5.52 -2.71 27.28
N GLY A 404 -6.76 -2.25 27.47
CA GLY A 404 -7.08 -1.28 28.52
C GLY A 404 -6.42 0.08 28.26
N GLY A 405 -5.91 0.73 29.31
CA GLY A 405 -5.18 2.00 29.26
C GLY A 405 -3.73 1.89 28.76
N ILE A 406 -3.42 0.86 27.97
CA ILE A 406 -2.13 0.64 27.32
C ILE A 406 -2.36 0.66 25.81
N HIS A 407 -1.60 1.48 25.09
CA HIS A 407 -1.47 1.42 23.65
C HIS A 407 -0.18 0.64 23.32
N PHE A 408 -0.33 -0.47 22.60
CA PHE A 408 0.77 -1.29 22.13
C PHE A 408 1.06 -1.03 20.66
N ILE A 409 2.34 -0.89 20.31
CA ILE A 409 2.83 -0.74 18.94
C ILE A 409 3.80 -1.90 18.67
N MET A 410 3.41 -2.82 17.79
CA MET A 410 4.30 -3.84 17.26
C MET A 410 4.98 -3.25 16.01
N LEU A 411 6.31 -3.28 15.98
CA LEU A 411 7.15 -2.79 14.88
C LEU A 411 7.94 -3.97 14.30
N GLY A 412 7.98 -4.06 12.98
CA GLY A 412 8.73 -5.09 12.28
C GLY A 412 10.21 -4.73 12.16
N GLY A 413 11.07 -5.64 12.60
CA GLY A 413 12.54 -5.47 12.54
C GLY A 413 13.11 -5.76 11.16
N TYR A 414 12.46 -6.64 10.40
CA TYR A 414 12.93 -7.16 9.10
C TYR A 414 12.10 -6.65 7.93
N ILE A 415 11.56 -5.43 8.10
CA ILE A 415 10.84 -4.66 7.10
C ILE A 415 11.25 -3.19 7.19
N ALA A 416 11.18 -2.46 6.07
CA ALA A 416 11.66 -1.09 5.95
C ALA A 416 11.21 -0.17 7.12
N TYR A 417 12.18 0.43 7.81
CA TYR A 417 11.99 1.24 9.02
C TYR A 417 12.56 2.68 8.92
N ASN A 418 13.11 3.05 7.77
CA ASN A 418 13.61 4.40 7.46
C ASN A 418 12.49 5.46 7.41
N LYS A 419 12.86 6.75 7.44
CA LYS A 419 11.96 7.86 7.85
C LYS A 419 10.85 8.19 6.83
N SER A 420 10.84 7.58 5.65
CA SER A 420 9.74 7.57 4.67
C SER A 420 9.13 6.19 4.41
N ALA A 421 9.66 5.10 4.98
CA ALA A 421 9.05 3.79 4.89
C ALA A 421 7.60 3.78 5.41
N ARG A 422 6.79 2.88 4.84
CA ARG A 422 5.38 2.66 5.23
C ARG A 422 5.22 2.46 6.73
N GLN A 423 6.13 1.70 7.34
CA GLN A 423 6.15 1.48 8.79
C GLN A 423 6.32 2.78 9.57
N TYR A 424 7.31 3.61 9.22
CA TYR A 424 7.55 4.89 9.89
C TYR A 424 6.40 5.88 9.65
N LYS A 425 5.85 5.94 8.43
CA LYS A 425 4.71 6.80 8.09
C LYS A 425 3.38 6.33 8.67
N TRP A 426 3.25 5.05 9.00
CA TRP A 426 2.16 4.54 9.83
C TRP A 426 2.41 4.93 11.30
N LEU A 427 3.60 4.68 11.84
CA LEU A 427 4.00 4.98 13.22
C LEU A 427 3.79 6.46 13.57
N GLU A 428 4.20 7.40 12.70
CA GLU A 428 3.93 8.85 12.88
C GLU A 428 2.43 9.16 13.00
N LYS A 429 1.59 8.49 12.19
CA LYS A 429 0.13 8.67 12.17
C LYS A 429 -0.56 7.96 13.33
N ASP A 430 0.04 6.90 13.86
CA ASP A 430 -0.51 6.10 14.94
C ASP A 430 -0.25 6.77 16.28
N LEU A 431 1.01 7.14 16.55
CA LEU A 431 1.43 7.95 17.69
C LEU A 431 0.65 9.26 17.79
N ALA A 432 0.37 9.93 16.66
CA ALA A 432 -0.44 11.15 16.61
C ALA A 432 -1.91 10.98 17.05
N LYS A 433 -2.44 9.75 17.14
CA LYS A 433 -3.79 9.45 17.64
C LYS A 433 -3.82 9.13 19.14
N VAL A 434 -2.67 8.92 19.80
CA VAL A 434 -2.60 8.41 21.17
C VAL A 434 -2.95 9.51 22.19
N ASP A 435 -4.21 9.55 22.64
CA ASP A 435 -4.57 10.33 23.83
C ASP A 435 -4.05 9.64 25.09
N ARG A 436 -2.93 10.15 25.64
CA ARG A 436 -2.31 9.68 26.89
C ARG A 436 -3.19 9.88 28.14
N LYS A 437 -4.39 10.48 28.03
CA LYS A 437 -5.43 10.46 29.07
C LYS A 437 -6.34 9.24 29.01
N VAL A 438 -6.44 8.59 27.85
CA VAL A 438 -7.20 7.35 27.62
C VAL A 438 -6.28 6.13 27.72
N THR A 439 -5.11 6.21 27.08
CA THR A 439 -4.04 5.20 27.17
C THR A 439 -2.75 5.84 27.72
N PRO A 440 -2.62 6.02 29.06
CA PRO A 440 -1.41 6.59 29.66
C PRO A 440 -0.13 5.85 29.31
N TRP A 441 -0.21 4.52 29.21
CA TRP A 441 0.93 3.69 28.85
C TRP A 441 1.05 3.55 27.35
N LEU A 442 2.25 3.83 26.85
CA LEU A 442 2.65 3.67 25.47
C LEU A 442 3.84 2.71 25.44
N VAL A 443 3.63 1.52 24.87
CA VAL A 443 4.61 0.42 24.87
C VAL A 443 4.86 -0.02 23.44
N ALA A 444 6.13 -0.19 23.08
CA ALA A 444 6.53 -0.67 21.76
C ALA A 444 7.25 -2.02 21.85
N THR A 445 7.16 -2.83 20.79
CA THR A 445 7.69 -4.19 20.73
C THR A 445 8.21 -4.48 19.32
N TRP A 446 9.43 -5.01 19.20
CA TRP A 446 10.02 -5.52 17.95
C TRP A 446 11.13 -6.52 18.27
N HIS A 447 11.54 -7.36 17.33
CA HIS A 447 12.48 -8.44 17.62
C HIS A 447 13.91 -7.96 18.01
N PRO A 448 14.75 -7.36 17.14
CA PRO A 448 16.16 -7.11 17.47
C PRO A 448 16.40 -5.92 18.42
N PRO A 449 17.13 -6.11 19.55
CA PRO A 449 17.31 -5.09 20.57
C PRO A 449 18.33 -4.00 20.20
N TRP A 450 17.99 -2.74 20.45
CA TRP A 450 18.88 -1.59 20.22
C TRP A 450 19.98 -1.42 21.28
N TYR A 451 19.77 -1.96 22.49
CA TYR A 451 20.60 -1.70 23.68
C TYR A 451 21.12 -2.96 24.37
N SER A 452 21.18 -4.10 23.67
CA SER A 452 21.89 -5.29 24.16
C SER A 452 23.37 -4.99 24.41
N THR A 453 23.92 -5.61 25.45
CA THR A 453 25.36 -5.57 25.78
C THR A 453 26.04 -6.93 25.64
N TYR A 454 25.29 -7.96 25.25
CA TYR A 454 25.84 -9.23 24.81
C TYR A 454 26.63 -9.06 23.50
N LYS A 455 27.57 -9.99 23.26
CA LYS A 455 28.37 -10.05 22.02
C LYS A 455 27.54 -10.51 20.82
N ALA A 456 26.54 -11.37 21.05
CA ALA A 456 25.57 -11.75 20.04
C ALA A 456 24.71 -10.52 19.69
N HIS A 457 24.58 -10.24 18.38
CA HIS A 457 23.76 -9.16 17.83
C HIS A 457 24.10 -7.75 18.37
N TYR A 458 25.36 -7.53 18.78
CA TYR A 458 25.80 -6.28 19.41
C TYR A 458 25.68 -5.09 18.45
N ARG A 459 24.71 -4.20 18.72
CA ARG A 459 24.38 -3.02 17.89
C ARG A 459 23.96 -3.37 16.46
N GLU A 460 23.38 -4.55 16.26
CA GLU A 460 22.95 -5.04 14.94
C GLU A 460 21.84 -4.17 14.32
N ALA A 461 20.77 -3.93 15.09
CA ALA A 461 19.67 -3.04 14.68
C ALA A 461 19.94 -1.54 14.91
N GLU A 462 21.20 -1.10 14.91
CA GLU A 462 21.56 0.32 15.13
C GLU A 462 20.93 1.25 14.08
N CYS A 463 20.78 0.82 12.83
CA CYS A 463 20.12 1.62 11.81
C CYS A 463 18.61 1.79 12.09
N MET A 464 17.95 0.81 12.72
CA MET A 464 16.57 0.93 13.19
C MET A 464 16.46 1.93 14.33
N ARG A 465 17.41 1.91 15.29
CA ARG A 465 17.50 2.91 16.36
C ARG A 465 17.67 4.32 15.79
N VAL A 466 18.66 4.54 14.92
CA VAL A 466 18.95 5.85 14.31
C VAL A 466 17.78 6.36 13.45
N ALA A 467 16.97 5.45 12.88
CA ALA A 467 15.73 5.83 12.22
C ALA A 467 14.62 6.22 13.19
N MET A 468 14.28 5.38 14.19
CA MET A 468 13.02 5.48 14.93
C MET A 468 13.11 6.08 16.35
N GLU A 469 14.28 6.07 16.99
CA GLU A 469 14.40 6.44 18.41
C GLU A 469 13.93 7.87 18.69
N ASP A 470 14.32 8.86 17.85
CA ASP A 470 13.88 10.26 17.95
C ASP A 470 12.35 10.40 18.05
N LEU A 471 11.61 9.57 17.31
CA LEU A 471 10.15 9.64 17.18
C LEU A 471 9.47 8.99 18.40
N LEU A 472 9.94 7.81 18.79
CA LEU A 472 9.45 7.11 19.99
C LEU A 472 9.72 7.95 21.26
N TYR A 473 10.87 8.62 21.33
CA TYR A 473 11.22 9.54 22.42
C TYR A 473 10.34 10.81 22.43
N GLN A 474 10.11 11.46 21.29
CA GLN A 474 9.23 12.64 21.18
C GLN A 474 7.79 12.39 21.65
N TYR A 475 7.27 11.19 21.40
CA TYR A 475 5.95 10.77 21.87
C TYR A 475 5.96 10.10 23.26
N GLY A 476 7.13 10.02 23.92
CA GLY A 476 7.28 9.52 25.28
C GLY A 476 6.83 8.07 25.45
N VAL A 477 7.35 7.16 24.62
CA VAL A 477 7.23 5.71 24.82
C VAL A 477 7.81 5.34 26.20
N ASP A 478 7.04 4.60 26.99
CA ASP A 478 7.41 4.35 28.39
C ASP A 478 8.37 3.16 28.54
N ILE A 479 8.18 2.12 27.72
CA ILE A 479 8.83 0.80 27.76
C ILE A 479 8.95 0.23 26.33
N ILE A 480 10.04 -0.47 26.05
CA ILE A 480 10.27 -1.24 24.81
C ILE A 480 10.62 -2.70 25.15
N PHE A 481 10.00 -3.65 24.44
CA PHE A 481 10.26 -5.09 24.56
C PHE A 481 10.93 -5.67 23.30
N ASN A 482 11.96 -6.49 23.50
CA ASN A 482 12.78 -7.11 22.46
C ASN A 482 13.00 -8.62 22.68
N GLY A 483 13.35 -9.34 21.62
CA GLY A 483 13.78 -10.75 21.59
C GLY A 483 15.23 -10.86 21.09
N HIS A 484 15.49 -11.80 20.18
CA HIS A 484 16.69 -12.00 19.34
C HIS A 484 17.97 -12.42 20.08
N VAL A 485 18.33 -11.67 21.12
CA VAL A 485 19.47 -12.01 21.95
C VAL A 485 19.01 -13.05 22.96
N HIS A 486 19.55 -14.27 22.83
CA HIS A 486 19.24 -15.42 23.67
C HIS A 486 19.74 -15.31 25.12
N ALA A 487 19.32 -14.27 25.84
CA ALA A 487 19.55 -14.02 27.26
C ALA A 487 18.57 -12.93 27.76
N TYR A 488 18.44 -12.80 29.08
CA TYR A 488 17.66 -11.72 29.67
C TYR A 488 18.52 -10.46 29.86
N GLU A 489 18.04 -9.30 29.42
CA GLU A 489 18.66 -8.00 29.72
C GLU A 489 17.63 -6.87 29.93
N ARG A 490 17.88 -5.98 30.90
CA ARG A 490 17.10 -4.77 31.13
C ARG A 490 17.99 -3.55 31.31
N SER A 491 17.62 -2.46 30.62
CA SER A 491 18.31 -1.19 30.68
C SER A 491 17.91 -0.31 31.89
N ASN A 492 18.69 0.73 32.15
CA ASN A 492 18.24 1.96 32.78
C ASN A 492 17.32 2.71 31.78
N ARG A 493 16.65 3.79 32.20
CA ARG A 493 16.07 4.70 31.20
C ARG A 493 17.18 5.31 30.35
N VAL A 494 17.07 5.16 29.03
CA VAL A 494 18.13 5.47 28.07
C VAL A 494 17.54 6.13 26.82
N TYR A 495 18.28 7.09 26.26
CA TYR A 495 18.00 7.70 24.97
C TYR A 495 19.32 8.04 24.27
N ASN A 496 19.49 7.60 23.01
CA ASN A 496 20.70 7.76 22.21
C ASN A 496 22.01 7.43 22.98
N TYR A 497 22.07 6.21 23.54
CA TYR A 497 23.12 5.69 24.45
C TYR A 497 23.42 6.54 25.71
N THR A 498 22.62 7.56 26.00
CA THR A 498 22.76 8.44 27.16
C THR A 498 21.72 8.07 28.21
N LEU A 499 22.12 8.06 29.49
CA LEU A 499 21.18 7.90 30.61
C LEU A 499 20.27 9.13 30.68
N ASP A 500 18.97 8.92 30.43
CA ASP A 500 17.98 9.97 30.34
C ASP A 500 16.73 9.59 31.15
N PRO A 501 16.27 10.39 32.14
CA PRO A 501 15.14 10.03 33.00
C PRO A 501 13.78 10.04 32.26
N CYS A 502 13.72 10.56 31.03
CA CYS A 502 12.57 10.49 30.14
C CYS A 502 12.71 9.42 29.05
N GLY A 503 13.88 8.79 28.91
CA GLY A 503 14.08 7.68 27.98
C GLY A 503 13.24 6.45 28.31
N PRO A 504 12.84 5.63 27.32
CA PRO A 504 12.19 4.35 27.56
C PRO A 504 13.08 3.39 28.39
N VAL A 505 12.44 2.41 29.04
CA VAL A 505 13.15 1.23 29.56
C VAL A 505 13.12 0.16 28.47
N HIS A 506 14.29 -0.29 28.00
CA HIS A 506 14.42 -1.42 27.09
C HIS A 506 14.56 -2.73 27.88
N ILE A 507 13.84 -3.76 27.45
CA ILE A 507 13.80 -5.07 28.08
C ILE A 507 13.89 -6.14 26.98
N THR A 508 14.97 -6.91 27.00
CA THR A 508 15.24 -8.02 26.09
C THR A 508 14.88 -9.32 26.80
N VAL A 509 14.00 -10.11 26.19
CA VAL A 509 13.53 -11.42 26.64
C VAL A 509 13.53 -12.43 25.48
N GLY A 510 14.65 -12.49 24.77
CA GLY A 510 14.93 -13.54 23.77
C GLY A 510 15.31 -14.88 24.40
N ASP A 511 15.02 -15.06 25.68
CA ASP A 511 15.40 -16.20 26.49
C ASP A 511 14.33 -17.31 26.53
N GLY A 512 13.49 -17.40 25.47
CA GLY A 512 12.30 -18.24 25.42
C GLY A 512 12.53 -19.76 25.48
N GLY A 513 13.75 -20.24 25.21
CA GLY A 513 14.12 -21.64 25.36
C GLY A 513 14.43 -22.40 24.07
N ASN A 514 14.70 -21.73 22.95
CA ASN A 514 15.07 -22.39 21.70
C ASN A 514 16.41 -23.18 21.81
N ARG A 515 16.71 -23.94 20.75
CA ARG A 515 17.82 -24.91 20.67
C ARG A 515 19.19 -24.31 20.32
N GLU A 516 19.27 -23.03 20.02
CA GLU A 516 20.54 -22.36 19.73
C GLU A 516 21.41 -22.20 20.99
N LYS A 517 22.44 -21.38 20.90
CA LYS A 517 23.31 -21.06 22.03
C LYS A 517 22.74 -19.88 22.79
N MET A 518 22.62 -20.07 24.11
CA MET A 518 22.51 -18.99 25.09
C MET A 518 23.59 -17.92 24.85
N ALA A 519 23.21 -16.65 24.85
CA ALA A 519 24.14 -15.54 24.80
C ALA A 519 24.86 -15.43 26.16
N ILE A 520 26.17 -15.69 26.17
CA ILE A 520 27.01 -15.77 27.39
C ILE A 520 28.15 -14.76 27.39
N ALA A 521 28.75 -14.50 26.22
CA ALA A 521 29.84 -13.53 26.07
C ALA A 521 29.28 -12.11 25.96
N HIS A 522 29.92 -11.15 26.62
CA HIS A 522 29.52 -9.74 26.62
C HIS A 522 30.47 -8.90 25.75
N ALA A 523 29.95 -7.90 25.04
CA ALA A 523 30.77 -7.10 24.12
C ALA A 523 31.84 -6.25 24.85
N ASP A 524 31.63 -5.96 26.13
CA ASP A 524 32.55 -5.24 27.01
C ASP A 524 33.66 -6.09 27.66
N GLU A 525 33.65 -7.41 27.47
CA GLU A 525 34.69 -8.28 28.02
C GLU A 525 36.01 -8.17 27.23
N PRO A 526 37.18 -8.34 27.89
CA PRO A 526 38.49 -8.27 27.24
C PRO A 526 38.62 -9.22 26.04
N GLY A 527 38.70 -8.65 24.83
CA GLY A 527 38.80 -9.40 23.57
C GLY A 527 37.47 -9.88 22.98
N ASN A 528 36.32 -9.51 23.56
CA ASN A 528 35.00 -9.88 23.05
C ASN A 528 34.29 -8.79 22.22
N CYS A 529 34.75 -7.53 22.25
CA CYS A 529 34.24 -6.50 21.36
C CYS A 529 34.39 -6.92 19.88
N PRO A 530 33.29 -7.02 19.09
CA PRO A 530 33.36 -7.40 17.68
C PRO A 530 33.92 -6.29 16.79
N ASP A 531 34.28 -6.62 15.55
CA ASP A 531 34.64 -5.62 14.54
C ASP A 531 33.37 -4.89 14.07
N PRO A 532 33.32 -3.55 14.00
CA PRO A 532 32.13 -2.81 13.57
C PRO A 532 31.60 -3.25 12.20
N SER A 533 32.47 -3.65 11.27
CA SER A 533 32.06 -4.12 9.93
C SER A 533 31.34 -5.47 9.95
N THR A 534 31.36 -6.18 11.08
CA THR A 534 30.75 -7.51 11.28
C THR A 534 29.50 -7.51 12.16
N THR A 535 29.00 -6.33 12.57
CA THR A 535 27.80 -6.21 13.43
C THR A 535 26.46 -5.93 12.75
N PRO A 536 26.33 -5.30 11.56
CA PRO A 536 25.01 -5.07 10.95
C PRO A 536 24.30 -6.37 10.56
N ASP A 537 22.97 -6.32 10.51
CA ASP A 537 22.15 -7.39 9.93
C ASP A 537 22.32 -7.46 8.40
N ASP A 538 22.72 -8.63 7.89
CA ASP A 538 22.87 -8.92 6.46
C ASP A 538 21.53 -8.89 5.69
N TYR A 539 20.38 -9.03 6.35
CA TYR A 539 19.07 -9.01 5.70
C TYR A 539 18.59 -7.59 5.39
N MET A 540 18.63 -6.68 6.37
CA MET A 540 18.21 -5.28 6.22
C MET A 540 19.32 -4.37 5.67
N GLY A 541 20.58 -4.69 5.98
CA GLY A 541 21.77 -3.99 5.49
C GLY A 541 21.97 -2.57 6.03
N GLY A 542 22.99 -1.90 5.48
CA GLY A 542 23.45 -0.58 5.91
C GLY A 542 24.41 -0.62 7.10
N PHE A 543 25.06 0.50 7.40
CA PHE A 543 25.98 0.62 8.53
C PHE A 543 25.79 1.95 9.27
N CYS A 544 25.35 1.86 10.52
CA CYS A 544 25.11 3.01 11.40
C CYS A 544 25.93 2.94 12.71
N ALA A 545 26.66 1.84 12.94
CA ALA A 545 27.30 1.51 14.22
C ALA A 545 28.70 2.14 14.36
N PHE A 546 28.77 3.47 14.35
CA PHE A 546 30.03 4.19 14.57
C PHE A 546 30.51 4.08 16.03
N ASN A 547 31.81 4.26 16.27
CA ASN A 547 32.40 4.34 17.61
C ASN A 547 31.73 5.46 18.44
N PHE A 548 31.64 5.25 19.75
CA PHE A 548 31.08 6.26 20.66
C PHE A 548 31.91 7.54 20.61
N THR A 549 31.26 8.69 20.43
CA THR A 549 31.92 10.01 20.37
C THR A 549 32.02 10.71 21.72
N SER A 550 31.36 10.17 22.75
CA SER A 550 31.29 10.71 24.10
C SER A 550 31.09 9.59 25.15
N GLY A 551 31.04 9.95 26.43
CA GLY A 551 30.88 8.99 27.53
C GLY A 551 32.12 8.13 27.81
N PRO A 552 32.01 7.13 28.72
CA PRO A 552 33.15 6.31 29.16
C PRO A 552 33.84 5.50 28.05
N ALA A 553 33.16 5.22 26.95
CA ALA A 553 33.68 4.48 25.80
C ALA A 553 34.11 5.38 24.62
N ALA A 554 34.27 6.69 24.82
CA ALA A 554 34.62 7.63 23.75
C ALA A 554 35.87 7.18 22.95
N GLY A 555 35.74 7.15 21.62
CA GLY A 555 36.74 6.65 20.68
C GLY A 555 36.72 5.13 20.43
N LYS A 556 35.99 4.36 21.25
CA LYS A 556 35.87 2.88 21.13
C LYS A 556 34.54 2.46 20.51
N PHE A 557 34.49 1.23 20.01
CA PHE A 557 33.25 0.60 19.54
C PHE A 557 32.44 -0.02 20.68
N CYS A 558 33.11 -0.58 21.69
CA CYS A 558 32.52 -1.16 22.90
C CYS A 558 33.11 -0.51 24.17
N TRP A 559 32.47 -0.76 25.30
CA TRP A 559 32.99 -0.42 26.62
C TRP A 559 34.04 -1.46 27.06
N ASP A 560 34.67 -1.27 28.23
CA ASP A 560 35.62 -2.21 28.87
C ASP A 560 35.12 -2.72 30.23
N ARG A 561 33.81 -2.56 30.45
CA ARG A 561 32.98 -3.02 31.57
C ARG A 561 31.52 -2.93 31.16
N GLN A 562 30.60 -3.55 31.91
CA GLN A 562 29.16 -3.44 31.66
C GLN A 562 28.75 -1.96 31.53
N PRO A 563 28.13 -1.55 30.40
CA PRO A 563 27.73 -0.18 30.17
C PRO A 563 26.75 0.35 31.21
N ASP A 564 26.84 1.64 31.56
CA ASP A 564 25.98 2.24 32.60
C ASP A 564 24.49 2.28 32.22
N TYR A 565 24.16 2.10 30.93
CA TYR A 565 22.78 1.93 30.46
C TYR A 565 22.22 0.51 30.66
N SER A 566 23.05 -0.51 30.92
CA SER A 566 22.61 -1.87 31.26
C SER A 566 22.51 -2.02 32.77
N VAL A 567 21.35 -2.40 33.30
CA VAL A 567 21.13 -2.54 34.76
C VAL A 567 21.22 -3.98 35.20
N TYR A 568 20.66 -4.89 34.43
CA TYR A 568 20.59 -6.30 34.77
C TYR A 568 20.76 -7.11 33.49
N ARG A 569 21.70 -8.06 33.48
CA ARG A 569 21.83 -9.05 32.41
C ARG A 569 22.12 -10.44 32.97
N GLU A 570 21.42 -11.44 32.47
CA GLU A 570 21.49 -12.83 32.92
C GLU A 570 21.30 -13.84 31.79
N SER A 571 22.30 -14.70 31.61
CA SER A 571 22.28 -15.81 30.66
C SER A 571 21.51 -17.00 31.24
N SER A 572 20.18 -16.94 31.19
CA SER A 572 19.27 -18.03 31.58
C SER A 572 17.96 -17.93 30.81
N PHE A 573 17.29 -19.06 30.60
CA PHE A 573 15.97 -19.11 29.94
C PHE A 573 14.85 -18.69 30.91
N GLY A 574 13.77 -18.10 30.39
CA GLY A 574 12.73 -17.52 31.23
C GLY A 574 11.63 -16.78 30.46
N HIS A 575 10.79 -16.04 31.20
CA HIS A 575 9.73 -15.20 30.64
C HIS A 575 9.45 -13.95 31.49
N GLY A 576 8.89 -12.93 30.84
CA GLY A 576 8.44 -11.70 31.47
C GLY A 576 6.97 -11.69 31.88
N ILE A 577 6.65 -11.03 32.99
CA ILE A 577 5.29 -10.66 33.43
C ILE A 577 5.25 -9.15 33.70
N PHE A 578 4.34 -8.48 32.99
CA PHE A 578 4.08 -7.04 33.09
C PHE A 578 2.70 -6.79 33.70
N GLU A 579 2.65 -6.11 34.86
CA GLU A 579 1.43 -5.84 35.63
C GLU A 579 1.24 -4.32 35.82
N VAL A 580 0.51 -3.65 34.92
CA VAL A 580 0.19 -2.23 35.07
C VAL A 580 -0.77 -2.01 36.24
N LYS A 581 -0.39 -1.13 37.18
CA LYS A 581 -1.16 -0.86 38.40
C LYS A 581 -2.06 0.36 38.26
N ASN A 582 -1.58 1.41 37.58
CA ASN A 582 -2.30 2.66 37.32
C ASN A 582 -1.59 3.46 36.20
N GLU A 583 -2.08 4.67 35.90
CA GLU A 583 -1.56 5.62 34.90
C GLU A 583 -0.09 6.06 35.05
N THR A 584 0.59 5.73 36.16
CA THR A 584 2.01 6.06 36.42
C THR A 584 2.88 4.89 36.84
N HIS A 585 2.33 3.82 37.43
CA HIS A 585 3.10 2.69 37.96
C HIS A 585 2.74 1.36 37.28
N ALA A 586 3.76 0.62 36.84
CA ALA A 586 3.65 -0.76 36.39
C ALA A 586 4.77 -1.62 37.01
N LEU A 587 4.46 -2.86 37.37
CA LEU A 587 5.44 -3.82 37.85
C LEU A 587 5.95 -4.66 36.68
N TRP A 588 7.26 -4.66 36.46
CA TRP A 588 7.95 -5.68 35.67
C TRP A 588 8.48 -6.76 36.61
N THR A 589 8.30 -8.03 36.22
CA THR A 589 8.96 -9.19 36.83
C THR A 589 9.43 -10.12 35.72
N TRP A 590 10.69 -10.54 35.75
CA TRP A 590 11.19 -11.62 34.91
C TRP A 590 11.41 -12.88 35.76
N HIS A 591 11.13 -14.05 35.20
CA HIS A 591 11.20 -15.35 35.87
C HIS A 591 12.14 -16.28 35.13
N ARG A 592 13.22 -16.71 35.78
CA ARG A 592 14.14 -17.74 35.27
C ARG A 592 13.53 -19.14 35.41
N ASN A 593 13.72 -19.99 34.40
CA ASN A 593 13.14 -21.33 34.30
C ASN A 593 13.69 -22.38 35.28
N GLN A 594 14.83 -22.10 35.93
CA GLN A 594 15.44 -23.00 36.93
C GLN A 594 14.99 -22.73 38.37
N ASP A 595 14.33 -21.60 38.64
CA ASP A 595 13.76 -21.32 39.95
C ASP A 595 12.37 -21.99 40.11
N MET A 596 11.85 -22.04 41.33
CA MET A 596 10.47 -22.46 41.55
C MET A 596 9.47 -21.37 41.16
N TYR A 597 8.31 -21.78 40.65
CA TYR A 597 7.12 -20.94 40.41
C TYR A 597 6.93 -19.84 41.47
N ASN A 598 6.77 -18.60 41.01
CA ASN A 598 6.67 -17.34 41.79
C ASN A 598 7.99 -16.77 42.35
N SER A 599 9.16 -17.37 42.10
CA SER A 599 10.45 -16.71 42.32
C SER A 599 10.70 -15.65 41.23
N PRO A 600 10.96 -14.37 41.56
CA PRO A 600 11.43 -13.38 40.59
C PRO A 600 12.94 -13.53 40.37
N GLY A 601 13.37 -13.56 39.10
CA GLY A 601 14.77 -13.42 38.72
C GLY A 601 15.22 -11.96 38.81
N ASP A 602 14.45 -11.07 38.19
CA ASP A 602 14.53 -9.62 38.31
C ASP A 602 13.13 -9.02 38.52
N GLN A 603 13.05 -7.89 39.24
CA GLN A 603 11.78 -7.23 39.53
C GLN A 603 11.96 -5.72 39.79
N ILE A 604 11.17 -4.89 39.11
CA ILE A 604 11.23 -3.42 39.22
C ILE A 604 9.87 -2.77 38.98
N TYR A 605 9.55 -1.73 39.75
CA TYR A 605 8.46 -0.81 39.41
C TYR A 605 8.93 0.21 38.37
N ILE A 606 8.43 0.07 37.15
CA ILE A 606 8.58 1.10 36.12
C ILE A 606 7.57 2.21 36.45
N VAL A 607 8.11 3.41 36.66
CA VAL A 607 7.34 4.62 36.95
C VAL A 607 7.55 5.62 35.82
N ARG A 608 6.45 6.15 35.28
CA ARG A 608 6.43 7.16 34.21
C ARG A 608 6.03 8.52 34.77
N GLN A 609 6.67 9.59 34.29
CA GLN A 609 6.57 10.94 34.85
C GLN A 609 6.04 11.95 33.79
N PRO A 610 4.73 11.91 33.45
CA PRO A 610 4.18 12.70 32.34
C PRO A 610 4.29 14.22 32.50
N GLU A 611 4.44 14.73 33.73
CA GLU A 611 4.66 16.17 33.99
C GLU A 611 6.13 16.60 33.83
N MET A 612 7.08 15.66 33.97
CA MET A 612 8.52 15.90 33.79
C MET A 612 8.95 15.66 32.34
N CYS A 613 8.27 14.74 31.65
CA CYS A 613 8.55 14.30 30.29
C CYS A 613 7.37 14.65 29.36
N PRO A 614 7.10 15.96 29.09
CA PRO A 614 5.96 16.38 28.30
C PRO A 614 6.15 16.05 26.81
N THR A 615 5.24 15.25 26.26
CA THR A 615 5.14 14.94 24.82
C THR A 615 4.71 16.18 24.03
N GLU A 616 5.35 16.49 22.89
CA GLU A 616 5.00 17.68 22.10
C GLU A 616 3.58 17.63 21.51
N PRO A 617 2.69 18.59 21.82
CA PRO A 617 1.44 18.76 21.10
C PRO A 617 1.67 19.63 19.86
N LYS A 618 1.95 19.03 18.69
CA LYS A 618 2.19 19.76 17.42
C LYS A 618 0.93 20.38 16.80
N ALA A 619 0.17 21.16 17.57
CA ALA A 619 -0.81 22.11 17.07
C ALA A 619 -0.14 23.46 16.80
N LYS A 620 0.22 23.76 15.54
CA LYS A 620 0.73 25.09 15.16
C LYS A 620 -0.41 26.13 15.28
N PRO A 621 -0.27 27.19 16.09
CA PRO A 621 -1.32 28.17 16.29
C PRO A 621 -1.34 29.21 15.15
N LEU A 622 -2.55 29.63 14.76
CA LEU A 622 -2.74 30.71 13.79
C LEU A 622 -2.84 32.07 14.51
N MET A 623 -1.88 32.97 14.28
CA MET A 623 -1.98 34.40 14.62
C MET A 623 -1.97 35.23 13.32
N GLY A 624 -2.86 36.19 13.07
CA GLY A 624 -4.12 36.50 13.76
C GLY A 624 -4.48 37.99 13.69
N VAL A 625 -5.62 38.35 13.05
CA VAL A 625 -6.15 39.73 13.03
C VAL A 625 -7.68 39.77 13.17
N LEU A 626 -8.13 39.97 14.41
CA LEU A 626 -9.27 40.81 14.87
C LEU A 626 -10.60 40.94 14.07
N ALA A 627 -11.67 40.40 14.70
CA ALA A 627 -12.92 41.08 15.10
C ALA A 627 -14.18 41.18 14.19
N PHE A 628 -15.24 40.46 14.64
CA PHE A 628 -16.68 40.86 14.76
C PHE A 628 -17.54 41.25 13.50
N PRO A 629 -18.87 40.96 13.49
CA PRO A 629 -19.55 39.70 13.85
C PRO A 629 -20.69 39.30 12.85
N LEU A 630 -21.38 38.18 13.15
CA LEU A 630 -22.78 37.83 12.82
C LEU A 630 -23.61 38.78 11.90
N PHE A 631 -24.21 38.26 10.82
CA PHE A 631 -25.64 38.49 10.51
C PHE A 631 -26.26 37.39 9.61
N LEU A 632 -27.60 37.38 9.54
CA LEU A 632 -28.48 36.26 9.15
C LEU A 632 -28.29 35.59 7.77
N SER A 633 -28.67 34.31 7.74
CA SER A 633 -29.25 33.64 6.58
C SER A 633 -30.64 34.19 6.23
N LEU A 634 -30.83 34.75 5.02
CA LEU A 634 -32.07 34.61 4.23
C LEU A 634 -31.91 35.17 2.80
N LEU A 635 -31.93 34.31 1.78
CA LEU A 635 -32.87 34.39 0.65
C LEU A 635 -32.74 33.14 -0.23
N TRP A 636 -33.86 32.63 -0.75
CA TRP A 636 -33.87 31.54 -1.73
C TRP A 636 -34.94 31.81 -2.80
N ARG A 637 -34.58 31.51 -4.07
CA ARG A 637 -35.43 31.41 -5.28
C ARG A 637 -35.75 32.66 -6.12
N LEU A 638 -36.06 32.34 -7.38
CA LEU A 638 -36.59 33.14 -8.51
C LEU A 638 -35.53 33.95 -9.28
N ILE A 639 -35.36 33.81 -10.61
CA ILE A 639 -36.04 32.97 -11.64
C ILE A 639 -35.02 32.51 -12.72
N VAL A 640 -35.36 31.44 -13.46
CA VAL A 640 -34.56 30.80 -14.52
C VAL A 640 -34.72 31.52 -15.89
N VAL A 641 -33.66 31.58 -16.72
CA VAL A 641 -33.64 31.20 -18.17
C VAL A 641 -32.28 31.48 -18.82
N ASN A 642 -31.73 30.43 -19.46
CA ASN A 642 -30.71 30.32 -20.51
C ASN A 642 -29.74 31.48 -20.82
N ALA A 643 -28.45 31.20 -20.63
CA ALA A 643 -27.42 31.46 -21.63
C ALA A 643 -26.47 30.25 -21.68
N ASN A 644 -26.10 29.79 -22.87
CA ASN A 644 -25.27 28.58 -23.03
C ASN A 644 -23.81 28.88 -22.64
N PHE A 645 -23.26 28.08 -21.74
CA PHE A 645 -21.82 27.88 -21.59
C PHE A 645 -21.49 26.44 -21.99
N PRO A 646 -20.33 26.18 -22.64
CA PRO A 646 -19.95 24.84 -23.05
C PRO A 646 -19.69 23.95 -21.84
N THR A 647 -20.33 22.78 -21.80
CA THR A 647 -20.09 21.73 -20.81
C THR A 647 -18.91 20.87 -21.26
N THR A 648 -17.70 21.22 -20.84
CA THR A 648 -16.48 20.45 -21.14
C THR A 648 -15.55 20.39 -19.92
N LEU A 649 -15.30 19.15 -19.46
CA LEU A 649 -14.09 18.70 -18.74
C LEU A 649 -13.81 19.22 -17.31
N GLU A 650 -14.76 19.00 -16.39
CA GLU A 650 -14.40 18.47 -15.06
C GLU A 650 -14.39 16.94 -15.15
N GLY A 651 -13.28 16.29 -14.75
CA GLY A 651 -12.98 14.90 -15.13
C GLY A 651 -12.86 13.90 -13.98
N PRO A 652 -13.98 13.33 -13.46
CA PRO A 652 -13.96 12.23 -12.52
C PRO A 652 -13.69 10.88 -13.23
N PHE A 653 -12.54 10.75 -13.87
CA PHE A 653 -12.22 9.56 -14.67
C PHE A 653 -11.48 8.49 -13.87
N LYS A 654 -11.99 7.26 -13.94
CA LYS A 654 -11.20 6.05 -13.73
C LYS A 654 -11.49 5.06 -14.87
N PRO A 655 -10.50 4.78 -15.72
CA PRO A 655 -10.40 3.51 -16.43
C PRO A 655 -10.44 2.34 -15.43
N VAL A 656 -11.53 1.59 -15.37
CA VAL A 656 -11.66 0.44 -14.44
C VAL A 656 -11.05 -0.81 -15.08
N THR A 657 -9.76 -0.74 -15.44
CA THR A 657 -8.99 -1.91 -15.87
C THR A 657 -8.63 -2.77 -14.66
N VAL A 658 -9.63 -3.45 -14.11
CA VAL A 658 -9.45 -4.53 -13.13
C VAL A 658 -9.44 -5.85 -13.90
N PRO A 659 -8.30 -6.57 -13.97
CA PRO A 659 -8.31 -7.96 -14.41
C PRO A 659 -9.27 -8.75 -13.52
N PHE A 660 -10.23 -9.44 -14.11
CA PHE A 660 -11.18 -10.24 -13.34
C PHE A 660 -10.45 -11.33 -12.56
N ASP A 661 -10.77 -11.43 -11.27
CA ASP A 661 -10.30 -12.50 -10.41
C ASP A 661 -11.02 -13.80 -10.79
N ASN A 662 -10.25 -14.86 -11.07
CA ASN A 662 -10.71 -16.03 -11.81
C ASN A 662 -11.51 -17.03 -10.93
N LYS A 663 -12.39 -16.51 -10.08
CA LYS A 663 -13.09 -17.25 -9.01
C LYS A 663 -14.52 -17.66 -9.35
N THR A 664 -15.07 -17.25 -10.50
CA THR A 664 -16.47 -17.54 -10.94
C THR A 664 -16.62 -17.70 -12.47
N TYR A 665 -16.44 -18.95 -12.92
CA TYR A 665 -16.90 -19.52 -14.20
C TYR A 665 -16.27 -19.08 -15.54
N HIS A 666 -16.23 -20.06 -16.46
CA HIS A 666 -15.54 -20.10 -17.75
C HIS A 666 -15.36 -18.77 -18.53
N GLY A 667 -14.10 -18.31 -18.64
CA GLY A 667 -13.72 -17.19 -19.50
C GLY A 667 -12.21 -17.04 -19.75
N ASP A 668 -11.43 -18.13 -19.62
CA ASP A 668 -9.97 -18.08 -19.81
C ASP A 668 -9.58 -17.77 -21.27
N SER A 669 -8.53 -16.96 -21.42
CA SER A 669 -7.85 -16.69 -22.70
C SER A 669 -7.31 -17.97 -23.33
N GLN A 670 -7.48 -18.14 -24.64
CA GLN A 670 -7.04 -19.34 -25.37
C GLN A 670 -5.81 -19.04 -26.21
N VAL A 671 -4.95 -20.05 -26.38
CA VAL A 671 -3.79 -20.04 -27.30
C VAL A 671 -3.81 -21.33 -28.12
N GLY A 672 -3.58 -21.22 -29.43
CA GLY A 672 -3.47 -22.36 -30.35
C GLY A 672 -4.02 -22.05 -31.74
N ASP A 673 -4.17 -23.09 -32.56
CA ASP A 673 -4.60 -22.93 -33.95
C ASP A 673 -6.12 -22.72 -34.03
N ASP A 674 -6.90 -23.60 -33.37
CA ASP A 674 -8.36 -23.63 -33.31
C ASP A 674 -8.94 -22.81 -32.13
N ILE A 675 -8.63 -21.51 -32.05
CA ILE A 675 -9.24 -20.62 -31.03
C ILE A 675 -10.70 -20.27 -31.35
N THR A 676 -11.54 -20.13 -30.31
CA THR A 676 -12.93 -19.63 -30.44
C THR A 676 -13.13 -18.42 -29.54
N PRO A 677 -13.26 -17.19 -30.09
CA PRO A 677 -13.50 -15.99 -29.30
C PRO A 677 -14.77 -16.11 -28.44
N LEU A 678 -14.70 -15.60 -27.21
CA LEU A 678 -15.85 -15.57 -26.30
C LEU A 678 -16.89 -14.54 -26.76
N ASP A 679 -18.15 -14.79 -26.44
CA ASP A 679 -19.24 -13.82 -26.67
C ASP A 679 -19.18 -12.73 -25.58
N PRO A 680 -18.85 -11.46 -25.92
CA PRO A 680 -18.77 -10.39 -24.92
C PRO A 680 -20.12 -10.03 -24.31
N GLU A 681 -21.26 -10.33 -24.94
CA GLU A 681 -22.59 -10.09 -24.38
C GLU A 681 -22.99 -11.15 -23.33
N SER A 682 -22.19 -12.22 -23.16
CA SER A 682 -22.50 -13.33 -22.24
C SER A 682 -22.26 -13.02 -20.75
N VAL A 683 -21.60 -11.90 -20.42
CA VAL A 683 -21.30 -11.45 -19.05
C VAL A 683 -21.56 -9.94 -18.92
N TYR A 684 -22.35 -9.52 -17.93
CA TYR A 684 -22.68 -8.11 -17.73
C TYR A 684 -21.50 -7.29 -17.17
N SER A 685 -21.39 -6.05 -17.64
CA SER A 685 -20.33 -5.11 -17.27
C SER A 685 -20.82 -4.10 -16.21
N VAL A 686 -20.91 -4.50 -14.93
CA VAL A 686 -21.46 -3.64 -13.85
C VAL A 686 -20.37 -3.21 -12.87
N VAL A 687 -20.47 -1.97 -12.36
CA VAL A 687 -19.74 -1.52 -11.17
C VAL A 687 -20.70 -0.97 -10.13
N GLN A 688 -20.66 -1.55 -8.92
CA GLN A 688 -21.36 -1.05 -7.75
C GLN A 688 -20.38 -0.28 -6.86
N TYR A 689 -20.74 0.93 -6.42
CA TYR A 689 -19.81 1.82 -5.71
C TYR A 689 -20.49 2.76 -4.70
N GLY A 690 -19.66 3.38 -3.86
CA GLY A 690 -20.05 4.37 -2.86
C GLY A 690 -18.84 5.07 -2.25
N ILE A 691 -19.08 6.09 -1.43
CA ILE A 691 -18.01 6.74 -0.66
C ILE A 691 -17.54 5.76 0.41
N GLU A 692 -16.24 5.76 0.74
CA GLU A 692 -15.69 4.90 1.79
C GLU A 692 -16.46 5.05 3.11
N GLY A 693 -16.86 3.92 3.70
CA GLY A 693 -17.69 3.88 4.90
C GLY A 693 -19.19 4.13 4.69
N SER A 694 -19.66 4.48 3.49
CA SER A 694 -21.10 4.45 3.14
C SER A 694 -21.53 3.05 2.70
N GLN A 695 -22.83 2.85 2.44
CA GLN A 695 -23.28 1.72 1.64
C GLN A 695 -22.88 1.97 0.16
N MET A 696 -22.51 0.92 -0.58
CA MET A 696 -22.45 1.00 -2.04
C MET A 696 -23.90 1.04 -2.56
N SER A 697 -24.32 2.23 -2.98
CA SER A 697 -25.70 2.54 -3.37
C SER A 697 -25.81 3.14 -4.77
N TYR A 698 -24.68 3.29 -5.46
CA TYR A 698 -24.59 3.67 -6.86
C TYR A 698 -24.19 2.46 -7.68
N GLU A 699 -24.72 2.37 -8.89
CA GLU A 699 -24.48 1.31 -9.85
C GLU A 699 -24.39 1.94 -11.24
N GLU A 700 -23.34 1.61 -11.99
CA GLU A 700 -23.13 2.05 -13.37
C GLU A 700 -22.87 0.80 -14.24
N VAL A 701 -23.31 0.86 -15.50
CA VAL A 701 -23.18 -0.25 -16.47
C VAL A 701 -22.39 0.23 -17.67
N GLY A 702 -21.39 -0.55 -18.07
CA GLY A 702 -20.53 -0.28 -19.22
C GLY A 702 -20.69 -1.30 -20.34
N TYR A 703 -19.63 -1.48 -21.11
CA TYR A 703 -19.58 -2.41 -22.26
C TYR A 703 -18.45 -3.43 -22.11
N SER A 704 -18.56 -4.50 -22.87
CA SER A 704 -17.60 -5.62 -22.92
C SER A 704 -17.08 -5.82 -24.35
N LEU A 705 -15.87 -6.37 -24.47
CA LEU A 705 -15.26 -6.77 -25.74
C LEU A 705 -14.33 -7.99 -25.55
N VAL A 706 -13.92 -8.57 -26.67
CA VAL A 706 -12.86 -9.59 -26.76
C VAL A 706 -11.95 -9.18 -27.91
N TYR A 707 -10.64 -9.37 -27.76
CA TYR A 707 -9.68 -9.17 -28.84
C TYR A 707 -8.92 -10.45 -29.18
N ASN A 708 -8.36 -10.48 -30.39
CA ASN A 708 -7.59 -11.60 -30.89
C ASN A 708 -6.20 -11.12 -31.34
N GLN A 709 -5.24 -12.04 -31.35
CA GLN A 709 -3.97 -11.87 -32.04
C GLN A 709 -3.82 -13.04 -33.02
N LEU A 710 -3.93 -12.74 -34.31
CA LEU A 710 -4.07 -13.74 -35.37
C LEU A 710 -2.86 -13.75 -36.31
N TYR A 711 -2.30 -14.93 -36.55
CA TYR A 711 -1.10 -15.10 -37.36
C TYR A 711 -1.38 -16.01 -38.57
N PRO A 712 -1.38 -15.48 -39.81
CA PRO A 712 -1.76 -16.22 -41.02
C PRO A 712 -0.61 -17.08 -41.57
N PHE A 713 0.19 -17.70 -40.69
CA PHE A 713 1.43 -18.41 -41.01
C PHE A 713 1.45 -19.80 -40.37
N GLU A 714 1.92 -20.81 -41.11
CA GLU A 714 1.96 -22.19 -40.64
C GLU A 714 2.95 -22.35 -39.46
N GLY A 715 2.44 -22.82 -38.31
CA GLY A 715 3.23 -23.07 -37.09
C GLY A 715 3.21 -21.94 -36.05
N LEU A 716 2.60 -20.79 -36.35
CA LEU A 716 2.38 -19.71 -35.38
C LEU A 716 1.03 -19.90 -34.66
N GLN A 717 1.01 -19.69 -33.34
CA GLN A 717 -0.19 -19.90 -32.53
C GLN A 717 -1.02 -18.61 -32.39
N ASN A 718 -2.33 -18.70 -32.61
CA ASN A 718 -3.25 -17.58 -32.40
C ASN A 718 -3.60 -17.42 -30.91
N TYR A 719 -4.08 -16.23 -30.53
CA TYR A 719 -4.61 -15.92 -29.19
C TYR A 719 -5.99 -15.27 -29.28
N THR A 720 -6.86 -15.57 -28.30
CA THR A 720 -8.07 -14.77 -28.01
C THR A 720 -8.17 -14.48 -26.52
N SER A 721 -8.59 -13.27 -26.17
CA SER A 721 -8.64 -12.80 -24.78
C SER A 721 -9.80 -13.40 -23.99
N GLY A 722 -9.73 -13.29 -22.66
CA GLY A 722 -10.94 -13.26 -21.84
C GLY A 722 -11.82 -12.06 -22.21
N ILE A 723 -13.06 -12.03 -21.71
CA ILE A 723 -13.92 -10.84 -21.89
C ILE A 723 -13.33 -9.68 -21.08
N ILE A 724 -13.12 -8.54 -21.73
CA ILE A 724 -12.62 -7.30 -21.14
C ILE A 724 -13.82 -6.37 -20.96
N HIS A 725 -13.92 -5.73 -19.79
CA HIS A 725 -15.06 -4.91 -19.40
C HIS A 725 -14.63 -3.47 -19.10
N HIS A 726 -15.31 -2.50 -19.68
CA HIS A 726 -15.04 -1.06 -19.52
C HIS A 726 -16.28 -0.35 -18.99
N VAL A 727 -16.21 0.14 -17.74
CA VAL A 727 -17.32 0.84 -17.06
C VAL A 727 -16.85 2.23 -16.63
N ARG A 728 -17.54 3.26 -17.09
CA ARG A 728 -17.28 4.67 -16.73
C ARG A 728 -18.19 5.06 -15.57
N LEU A 729 -17.60 5.52 -14.47
CA LEU A 729 -18.35 6.05 -13.33
C LEU A 729 -18.56 7.55 -13.50
N THR A 730 -19.77 8.04 -13.22
CA THR A 730 -20.10 9.47 -13.36
C THR A 730 -20.47 10.13 -12.04
N GLY A 731 -20.43 11.47 -12.01
CA GLY A 731 -20.89 12.27 -10.85
C GLY A 731 -20.06 12.13 -9.57
N LEU A 732 -18.83 11.62 -9.63
CA LEU A 732 -17.99 11.43 -8.45
C LEU A 732 -17.51 12.77 -7.86
N GLU A 733 -17.45 12.85 -6.53
CA GLU A 733 -16.84 13.98 -5.81
C GLU A 733 -15.31 13.99 -5.98
N PRO A 734 -14.67 15.13 -6.28
CA PRO A 734 -13.20 15.27 -6.34
C PRO A 734 -12.51 15.08 -4.97
N SER A 735 -11.28 14.56 -4.97
CA SER A 735 -10.50 14.19 -3.77
C SER A 735 -11.10 13.11 -2.85
N THR A 736 -12.28 12.56 -3.16
CA THR A 736 -13.02 11.60 -2.32
C THR A 736 -12.54 10.16 -2.55
N LEU A 737 -12.45 9.38 -1.46
CA LEU A 737 -12.15 7.95 -1.51
C LEU A 737 -13.44 7.17 -1.78
N TYR A 738 -13.49 6.47 -2.92
CA TYR A 738 -14.58 5.59 -3.31
C TYR A 738 -14.19 4.13 -3.11
N GLN A 739 -15.13 3.35 -2.60
CA GLN A 739 -15.08 1.89 -2.56
C GLN A 739 -15.96 1.32 -3.67
N TYR A 740 -15.54 0.24 -4.32
CA TYR A 740 -16.30 -0.36 -5.44
C TYR A 740 -16.09 -1.87 -5.57
N GLN A 741 -17.05 -2.53 -6.22
CA GLN A 741 -16.95 -3.89 -6.75
C GLN A 741 -17.31 -3.86 -8.24
N CYS A 742 -16.61 -4.63 -9.08
CA CYS A 742 -16.90 -4.79 -10.50
C CYS A 742 -17.28 -6.23 -10.83
N GLY A 743 -18.17 -6.45 -11.79
CA GLY A 743 -18.53 -7.79 -12.25
C GLY A 743 -19.96 -7.93 -12.77
N ASP A 744 -20.46 -9.16 -12.75
CA ASP A 744 -21.84 -9.49 -13.10
C ASP A 744 -22.62 -9.92 -11.84
N PRO A 745 -23.59 -9.11 -11.36
CA PRO A 745 -24.37 -9.40 -10.16
C PRO A 745 -25.45 -10.48 -10.40
N TYR A 746 -25.80 -10.78 -11.64
CA TYR A 746 -26.83 -11.77 -12.00
C TYR A 746 -26.31 -13.22 -11.95
N ILE A 747 -25.01 -13.42 -12.18
CA ILE A 747 -24.34 -14.73 -12.12
C ILE A 747 -23.44 -14.93 -10.88
N SER A 748 -23.56 -14.04 -9.88
CA SER A 748 -22.75 -14.04 -8.65
C SER A 748 -21.24 -13.81 -8.86
N ALA A 749 -20.84 -13.15 -9.95
CA ALA A 749 -19.45 -12.93 -10.35
C ALA A 749 -18.99 -11.48 -10.10
N MET A 750 -19.17 -11.00 -8.86
CA MET A 750 -18.66 -9.69 -8.40
C MET A 750 -17.29 -9.84 -7.73
N SER A 751 -16.40 -8.87 -7.96
CA SER A 751 -15.05 -8.82 -7.37
C SER A 751 -15.04 -8.64 -5.84
N ASP A 752 -13.86 -8.79 -5.23
CA ASP A 752 -13.58 -8.19 -3.93
C ASP A 752 -13.75 -6.64 -3.97
N VAL A 753 -13.89 -6.01 -2.79
CA VAL A 753 -14.02 -4.55 -2.68
C VAL A 753 -12.65 -3.87 -2.83
N PHE A 754 -12.51 -3.05 -3.87
CA PHE A 754 -11.35 -2.21 -4.13
C PHE A 754 -11.63 -0.73 -3.81
N TYR A 755 -10.58 0.10 -3.69
CA TYR A 755 -10.70 1.49 -3.26
C TYR A 755 -9.84 2.41 -4.13
N PHE A 756 -10.39 3.54 -4.60
CA PHE A 756 -9.60 4.55 -5.32
C PHE A 756 -9.98 5.97 -4.88
N ARG A 757 -9.01 6.89 -4.93
CA ARG A 757 -9.27 8.32 -4.71
C ARG A 757 -9.46 9.01 -6.06
N THR A 758 -10.47 9.85 -6.17
CA THR A 758 -10.65 10.74 -7.33
C THR A 758 -9.60 11.86 -7.32
N MET A 759 -9.24 12.36 -8.50
CA MET A 759 -8.32 13.50 -8.60
C MET A 759 -8.87 14.75 -7.90
N PRO A 760 -8.00 15.64 -7.38
CA PRO A 760 -8.43 16.94 -6.86
C PRO A 760 -9.08 17.82 -7.95
N PRO A 761 -9.97 18.75 -7.57
CA PRO A 761 -10.68 19.58 -8.52
C PRO A 761 -9.75 20.62 -9.16
N SER A 762 -9.90 20.84 -10.47
CA SER A 762 -9.05 21.71 -11.29
C SER A 762 -8.94 23.12 -10.70
N SER A 763 -7.76 23.47 -10.19
CA SER A 763 -7.51 24.72 -9.48
C SER A 763 -6.00 24.98 -9.36
N PRO A 764 -5.53 26.25 -9.43
CA PRO A 764 -4.12 26.60 -9.21
C PRO A 764 -3.59 26.27 -7.80
N THR A 765 -4.45 25.88 -6.86
CA THR A 765 -4.10 25.53 -5.47
C THR A 765 -4.20 24.04 -5.14
N ASN A 766 -4.80 23.21 -6.01
CA ASN A 766 -5.13 21.82 -5.70
C ASN A 766 -4.40 20.87 -6.65
N TYR A 767 -3.66 19.91 -6.12
CA TYR A 767 -2.82 19.00 -6.89
C TYR A 767 -2.85 17.60 -6.27
N PRO A 768 -2.72 16.52 -7.07
CA PRO A 768 -2.37 15.22 -6.51
C PRO A 768 -1.06 15.35 -5.71
N HIS A 769 -0.94 14.65 -4.59
CA HIS A 769 0.27 14.71 -3.76
C HIS A 769 1.47 14.13 -4.51
N ARG A 770 1.24 13.03 -5.24
CA ARG A 770 2.24 12.31 -6.02
C ARG A 770 1.66 11.79 -7.33
N VAL A 771 2.29 12.18 -8.44
CA VAL A 771 2.15 11.50 -9.73
C VAL A 771 3.39 10.64 -9.93
N ALA A 772 3.22 9.33 -10.07
CA ALA A 772 4.31 8.43 -10.46
C ALA A 772 4.39 8.34 -11.98
N VAL A 773 5.62 8.27 -12.51
CA VAL A 773 5.89 8.18 -13.95
C VAL A 773 6.95 7.11 -14.19
N VAL A 774 6.67 6.18 -15.10
CA VAL A 774 7.60 5.12 -15.51
C VAL A 774 7.23 4.62 -16.91
N GLY A 775 8.21 4.40 -17.78
CA GLY A 775 8.05 3.63 -19.02
C GLY A 775 8.76 2.28 -18.91
N ASP A 776 8.54 1.41 -19.89
CA ASP A 776 9.45 0.28 -20.17
C ASP A 776 9.60 -0.69 -18.98
N LEU A 777 8.45 -1.01 -18.39
CA LEU A 777 8.32 -1.91 -17.25
C LEU A 777 8.62 -3.36 -17.65
N GLY A 778 7.99 -3.85 -18.72
CA GLY A 778 7.93 -5.29 -19.00
C GLY A 778 7.41 -6.12 -17.82
N LEU A 779 7.94 -7.33 -17.64
CA LEU A 779 7.61 -8.19 -16.50
C LEU A 779 8.79 -9.11 -16.16
N THR A 780 9.71 -8.60 -15.35
CA THR A 780 10.96 -9.20 -14.87
C THR A 780 11.10 -9.03 -13.34
N TYR A 781 12.19 -9.53 -12.75
CA TYR A 781 12.53 -9.22 -11.35
C TYR A 781 12.90 -7.74 -11.13
N ASN A 782 13.44 -7.07 -12.15
CA ASN A 782 13.74 -5.64 -12.10
C ASN A 782 12.42 -4.84 -12.09
N THR A 783 11.44 -5.23 -12.90
CA THR A 783 10.07 -4.70 -12.84
C THR A 783 9.45 -4.87 -11.46
N SER A 784 9.68 -6.00 -10.78
CA SER A 784 9.10 -6.23 -9.45
C SER A 784 9.74 -5.34 -8.37
N THR A 785 11.00 -4.97 -8.55
CA THR A 785 11.64 -3.91 -7.74
C THR A 785 10.99 -2.55 -8.04
N THR A 786 10.86 -2.16 -9.32
CA THR A 786 10.18 -0.91 -9.73
C THR A 786 8.76 -0.82 -9.16
N PHE A 787 8.01 -1.92 -9.22
CA PHE A 787 6.66 -2.03 -8.65
C PHE A 787 6.65 -1.88 -7.12
N GLY A 788 7.64 -2.45 -6.42
CA GLY A 788 7.85 -2.23 -4.99
C GLY A 788 8.16 -0.77 -4.65
N HIS A 789 8.94 -0.08 -5.48
CA HIS A 789 9.23 1.35 -5.36
C HIS A 789 7.98 2.21 -5.59
N LEU A 790 7.20 1.94 -6.64
CA LEU A 790 5.93 2.61 -6.97
C LEU A 790 4.91 2.45 -5.84
N LEU A 791 4.70 1.21 -5.36
CA LEU A 791 3.83 0.93 -4.22
C LEU A 791 4.28 1.70 -2.98
N SER A 792 5.57 1.65 -2.65
CA SER A 792 6.13 2.31 -1.47
C SER A 792 6.02 3.84 -1.52
N ASN A 793 6.03 4.43 -2.72
CA ASN A 793 5.88 5.86 -2.89
C ASN A 793 4.43 6.38 -2.84
N HIS A 794 3.41 5.52 -2.87
CA HIS A 794 2.00 5.93 -2.75
C HIS A 794 1.57 7.05 -3.74
N PRO A 795 1.64 6.84 -5.06
CA PRO A 795 1.03 7.75 -6.03
C PRO A 795 -0.49 7.86 -5.86
N ASP A 796 -1.03 9.07 -6.06
CA ASP A 796 -2.46 9.27 -6.32
C ASP A 796 -2.81 8.99 -7.79
N LEU A 797 -1.82 9.13 -8.69
CA LEU A 797 -1.93 8.94 -10.14
C LEU A 797 -0.67 8.23 -10.66
N LEU A 798 -0.84 7.22 -11.52
CA LEU A 798 0.24 6.54 -12.24
C LEU A 798 0.19 6.90 -13.73
N VAL A 799 1.33 7.24 -14.31
CA VAL A 799 1.51 7.49 -15.75
C VAL A 799 2.49 6.45 -16.29
N LEU A 800 2.02 5.59 -17.20
CA LEU A 800 2.80 4.55 -17.86
C LEU A 800 3.21 5.01 -19.26
N VAL A 801 4.52 5.16 -19.46
CA VAL A 801 5.10 5.75 -20.66
C VAL A 801 5.57 4.66 -21.63
N GLY A 802 4.63 3.91 -22.19
CA GLY A 802 4.87 2.79 -23.12
C GLY A 802 5.70 1.63 -22.55
N GLY A 803 5.98 0.63 -23.39
CA GLY A 803 6.85 -0.51 -23.02
C GLY A 803 6.24 -1.33 -21.88
N ILE A 804 4.99 -1.75 -22.04
CA ILE A 804 4.16 -2.19 -20.93
C ILE A 804 4.44 -3.66 -20.62
N SER A 805 4.18 -4.58 -21.56
CA SER A 805 4.24 -6.03 -21.30
C SER A 805 5.49 -6.73 -21.88
N TYR A 806 6.05 -6.19 -22.97
CA TYR A 806 7.04 -6.84 -23.84
C TYR A 806 6.61 -8.27 -24.26
N ALA A 807 5.33 -8.43 -24.63
CA ALA A 807 4.83 -9.68 -25.21
C ALA A 807 5.47 -9.97 -26.58
N ASP A 808 5.85 -8.93 -27.31
CA ASP A 808 6.58 -8.94 -28.58
C ASP A 808 8.06 -9.39 -28.46
N MET A 809 8.57 -9.63 -27.25
CA MET A 809 9.90 -10.24 -27.04
C MET A 809 9.84 -11.77 -26.99
N TYR A 810 8.73 -12.35 -27.47
CA TYR A 810 8.43 -13.77 -27.43
C TYR A 810 7.72 -14.22 -28.71
N LEU A 811 8.16 -15.34 -29.26
CA LEU A 811 7.41 -16.12 -30.25
C LEU A 811 6.05 -16.54 -29.69
N THR A 812 5.10 -16.80 -30.58
CA THR A 812 3.74 -17.26 -30.28
C THR A 812 3.68 -18.54 -29.42
N ASN A 813 4.73 -19.36 -29.46
CA ASN A 813 4.89 -20.56 -28.64
C ASN A 813 5.44 -20.32 -27.20
N GLY A 814 5.75 -19.07 -26.83
CA GLY A 814 6.28 -18.70 -25.51
C GLY A 814 7.80 -18.72 -25.37
N THR A 815 8.57 -19.05 -26.42
CA THR A 815 10.03 -18.86 -26.46
C THR A 815 10.36 -17.38 -26.63
N GLY A 816 11.26 -16.79 -25.84
CA GLY A 816 11.57 -15.36 -25.98
C GLY A 816 13.01 -14.98 -25.70
N SER A 817 13.45 -13.90 -26.33
CA SER A 817 14.83 -13.39 -26.30
C SER A 817 14.90 -11.99 -25.68
N ASP A 818 16.08 -11.60 -25.21
CA ASP A 818 16.38 -10.25 -24.72
C ASP A 818 16.61 -9.25 -25.88
N CYS A 819 16.72 -9.74 -27.11
CA CYS A 819 16.61 -8.96 -28.35
C CYS A 819 15.90 -9.79 -29.42
N TYR A 820 14.65 -9.44 -29.77
CA TYR A 820 13.87 -10.17 -30.79
C TYR A 820 14.60 -10.25 -32.16
N PRO A 821 15.01 -9.13 -32.80
CA PRO A 821 15.69 -9.19 -34.10
C PRO A 821 17.11 -9.78 -34.04
N CYS A 822 17.67 -10.04 -32.86
CA CYS A 822 18.95 -10.73 -32.68
C CYS A 822 18.79 -12.26 -32.57
N SER A 823 17.57 -12.79 -32.58
CA SER A 823 17.29 -14.22 -32.30
C SER A 823 16.19 -14.84 -33.16
N PHE A 824 15.31 -14.01 -33.75
CA PHE A 824 14.12 -14.45 -34.48
C PHE A 824 13.99 -13.73 -35.83
N ASP A 825 15.11 -13.40 -36.47
CA ASP A 825 15.18 -12.76 -37.79
C ASP A 825 14.64 -13.63 -38.94
N GLU A 826 14.56 -14.95 -38.74
CA GLU A 826 13.89 -15.89 -39.65
C GLU A 826 12.35 -15.98 -39.46
N SER A 827 11.76 -15.32 -38.46
CA SER A 827 10.29 -15.36 -38.23
C SER A 827 9.54 -14.57 -39.32
N PRO A 828 8.39 -15.06 -39.83
CA PRO A 828 7.65 -14.40 -40.92
C PRO A 828 6.99 -13.06 -40.55
N ILE A 829 6.96 -12.70 -39.27
CA ILE A 829 6.40 -11.47 -38.71
C ILE A 829 7.06 -11.19 -37.35
N HIS A 830 6.88 -9.99 -36.79
CA HIS A 830 7.19 -9.76 -35.37
C HIS A 830 6.08 -10.41 -34.51
N GLU A 831 6.35 -11.61 -33.99
CA GLU A 831 5.44 -12.40 -33.17
C GLU A 831 5.24 -11.82 -31.76
N THR A 832 4.17 -12.26 -31.08
CA THR A 832 3.92 -11.91 -29.67
C THR A 832 3.42 -13.11 -28.88
N TYR A 833 3.84 -13.22 -27.61
CA TYR A 833 3.21 -14.12 -26.64
C TYR A 833 2.21 -13.37 -25.75
N GLN A 834 1.01 -13.15 -26.29
CA GLN A 834 -0.07 -12.39 -25.66
C GLN A 834 -0.37 -12.71 -24.18
N PRO A 835 -0.25 -13.95 -23.66
CA PRO A 835 -0.41 -14.24 -22.23
C PRO A 835 0.50 -13.41 -21.30
N ARG A 836 1.60 -12.83 -21.80
CA ARG A 836 2.44 -11.86 -21.05
C ARG A 836 1.62 -10.65 -20.59
N TRP A 837 0.65 -10.17 -21.36
CA TRP A 837 -0.27 -9.12 -20.95
C TRP A 837 -1.19 -9.55 -19.81
N ASP A 838 -1.67 -10.79 -19.82
CA ASP A 838 -2.53 -11.32 -18.75
C ASP A 838 -1.73 -11.52 -17.46
N TYR A 839 -0.46 -11.93 -17.56
CA TYR A 839 0.45 -12.00 -16.42
C TYR A 839 0.77 -10.61 -15.87
N TRP A 840 1.04 -9.64 -16.75
CA TRP A 840 1.30 -8.25 -16.37
C TRP A 840 0.10 -7.62 -15.67
N GLY A 841 -1.10 -7.79 -16.21
CA GLY A 841 -2.33 -7.30 -15.59
C GLY A 841 -2.56 -7.89 -14.20
N ARG A 842 -2.43 -9.21 -14.06
CA ARG A 842 -2.53 -9.91 -12.76
C ARG A 842 -1.49 -9.42 -11.75
N PHE A 843 -0.24 -9.22 -12.20
CA PHE A 843 0.85 -8.70 -11.37
C PHE A 843 0.58 -7.25 -10.90
N MET A 844 0.10 -6.39 -11.80
CA MET A 844 -0.15 -4.96 -11.53
C MET A 844 -1.45 -4.69 -10.78
N GLN A 845 -2.39 -5.64 -10.74
CA GLN A 845 -3.72 -5.51 -10.10
C GLN A 845 -3.68 -4.82 -8.71
N PRO A 846 -2.78 -5.17 -7.76
CA PRO A 846 -2.74 -4.52 -6.44
C PRO A 846 -2.51 -3.00 -6.48
N LEU A 847 -1.84 -2.49 -7.54
CA LEU A 847 -1.64 -1.07 -7.78
C LEU A 847 -2.78 -0.49 -8.61
N VAL A 848 -3.03 -0.99 -9.83
CA VAL A 848 -3.97 -0.36 -10.80
C VAL A 848 -5.44 -0.48 -10.39
N ALA A 849 -5.81 -1.47 -9.58
CA ALA A 849 -7.14 -1.53 -8.99
C ALA A 849 -7.38 -0.39 -7.98
N ASN A 850 -6.32 0.17 -7.38
CA ASN A 850 -6.43 1.18 -6.31
C ASN A 850 -5.94 2.58 -6.70
N VAL A 851 -5.05 2.69 -7.69
CA VAL A 851 -4.48 3.97 -8.20
C VAL A 851 -4.93 4.19 -9.65
N PRO A 852 -5.63 5.30 -9.96
CA PRO A 852 -5.90 5.73 -11.33
C PRO A 852 -4.62 5.71 -12.18
N THR A 853 -4.68 5.02 -13.32
CA THR A 853 -3.52 4.75 -14.17
C THR A 853 -3.83 5.20 -15.60
N MET A 854 -2.94 6.00 -16.18
CA MET A 854 -3.05 6.54 -17.54
C MET A 854 -1.84 6.06 -18.35
N LEU A 855 -2.03 5.73 -19.63
CA LEU A 855 -1.04 5.03 -20.44
C LEU A 855 -0.89 5.65 -21.83
N VAL A 856 0.31 5.56 -22.41
CA VAL A 856 0.57 5.78 -23.84
C VAL A 856 1.15 4.51 -24.45
N GLY A 857 0.81 4.21 -25.70
CA GLY A 857 1.39 3.09 -26.44
C GLY A 857 2.80 3.41 -26.94
N GLY A 858 3.75 2.51 -26.67
CA GLY A 858 5.10 2.51 -27.23
C GLY A 858 5.26 1.57 -28.43
N LYS A 859 6.50 1.38 -28.90
CA LYS A 859 6.82 0.43 -30.00
C LYS A 859 6.36 -0.99 -29.67
N HIS A 860 6.58 -1.43 -28.43
CA HIS A 860 6.25 -2.77 -27.96
C HIS A 860 4.73 -3.02 -27.88
N GLU A 861 3.91 -1.98 -28.01
CA GLU A 861 2.46 -2.08 -28.14
C GLU A 861 1.97 -2.12 -29.60
N ILE A 862 2.85 -1.99 -30.62
CA ILE A 862 2.45 -2.07 -32.04
C ILE A 862 1.87 -3.46 -32.35
N GLU A 863 2.56 -4.53 -31.94
CA GLU A 863 2.09 -5.92 -31.97
C GLU A 863 1.38 -6.33 -33.29
N PRO A 864 2.08 -6.33 -34.43
CA PRO A 864 1.47 -6.55 -35.75
C PRO A 864 0.90 -7.96 -35.90
N GLN A 865 -0.23 -8.06 -36.60
CA GLN A 865 -0.95 -9.31 -36.84
C GLN A 865 -1.66 -9.34 -38.21
N ALA A 866 -2.54 -10.34 -38.42
CA ALA A 866 -3.38 -10.43 -39.60
C ALA A 866 -4.16 -9.13 -39.89
N GLU A 867 -4.52 -8.93 -41.17
CA GLU A 867 -5.26 -7.76 -41.66
C GLU A 867 -4.55 -6.41 -41.40
N ASP A 868 -3.22 -6.42 -41.24
CA ASP A 868 -2.36 -5.27 -40.95
C ASP A 868 -2.76 -4.51 -39.66
N GLN A 869 -3.42 -5.20 -38.71
CA GLN A 869 -3.86 -4.60 -37.45
C GLN A 869 -2.69 -4.43 -36.46
N ILE A 870 -2.72 -3.31 -35.72
CA ILE A 870 -1.71 -2.90 -34.72
C ILE A 870 -2.38 -2.28 -33.49
N PHE A 871 -1.68 -2.21 -32.35
CA PHE A 871 -2.17 -1.67 -31.07
C PHE A 871 -3.45 -2.34 -30.52
N VAL A 872 -3.79 -3.55 -30.99
CA VAL A 872 -5.06 -4.22 -30.67
C VAL A 872 -5.14 -4.59 -29.18
N SER A 873 -4.08 -5.12 -28.60
CA SER A 873 -4.00 -5.45 -27.17
C SER A 873 -4.11 -4.22 -26.28
N TYR A 874 -3.30 -3.19 -26.54
CA TYR A 874 -3.29 -1.89 -25.85
C TYR A 874 -4.67 -1.22 -25.88
N SER A 875 -5.25 -1.06 -27.08
CA SER A 875 -6.54 -0.37 -27.26
C SER A 875 -7.74 -1.15 -26.71
N SER A 876 -7.63 -2.47 -26.61
CA SER A 876 -8.68 -3.32 -26.03
C SER A 876 -8.62 -3.40 -24.51
N ARG A 877 -7.42 -3.48 -23.92
CA ARG A 877 -7.22 -3.75 -22.48
C ARG A 877 -7.44 -2.54 -21.57
N PHE A 878 -7.12 -1.34 -22.04
CA PHE A 878 -7.21 -0.11 -21.25
C PHE A 878 -8.37 0.77 -21.74
N ALA A 879 -8.95 1.55 -20.82
CA ALA A 879 -9.89 2.61 -21.18
C ALA A 879 -9.18 3.97 -21.20
N PHE A 880 -9.57 4.83 -22.13
CA PHE A 880 -8.93 6.11 -22.40
C PHE A 880 -10.01 7.21 -22.47
N PRO A 881 -9.74 8.44 -22.00
CA PRO A 881 -10.70 9.55 -22.02
C PRO A 881 -10.76 10.22 -23.41
N SER A 882 -10.76 9.42 -24.48
CA SER A 882 -10.63 9.90 -25.85
C SER A 882 -11.84 10.72 -26.28
N GLU A 883 -13.06 10.19 -26.14
CA GLU A 883 -14.29 10.93 -26.46
C GLU A 883 -14.39 12.21 -25.62
N GLU A 884 -14.03 12.14 -24.34
CA GLU A 884 -14.17 13.24 -23.40
C GLU A 884 -13.16 14.37 -23.65
N SER A 885 -11.93 14.04 -24.05
CA SER A 885 -10.92 15.00 -24.52
C SER A 885 -11.13 15.45 -25.97
N GLY A 886 -12.18 14.98 -26.63
CA GLY A 886 -12.47 15.31 -28.04
C GLY A 886 -11.49 14.69 -29.05
N SER A 887 -10.72 13.69 -28.63
CA SER A 887 -9.86 12.89 -29.49
C SER A 887 -10.67 11.82 -30.24
N SER A 888 -10.25 11.49 -31.46
CA SER A 888 -10.79 10.39 -32.26
C SER A 888 -10.12 9.04 -31.99
N SER A 889 -9.15 8.96 -31.06
CA SER A 889 -8.26 7.80 -30.92
C SER A 889 -7.88 7.44 -29.47
N PRO A 890 -7.71 6.14 -29.11
CA PRO A 890 -7.07 5.72 -27.86
C PRO A 890 -5.55 5.96 -27.82
N ALA A 891 -4.95 6.37 -28.94
CA ALA A 891 -3.50 6.62 -29.03
C ALA A 891 -3.08 7.97 -28.39
N TYR A 892 -3.92 9.00 -28.50
CA TYR A 892 -3.64 10.36 -28.01
C TYR A 892 -4.90 10.98 -27.39
N TYR A 893 -4.76 11.68 -26.26
CA TYR A 893 -5.87 12.22 -25.47
C TYR A 893 -5.35 13.18 -24.39
N SER A 894 -6.23 13.94 -23.72
CA SER A 894 -5.87 14.84 -22.62
C SER A 894 -6.72 14.60 -21.37
N PHE A 895 -6.24 15.04 -20.20
CA PHE A 895 -7.00 15.01 -18.94
C PHE A 895 -6.50 16.04 -17.91
N ASN A 896 -7.34 16.34 -16.92
CA ASN A 896 -7.00 17.23 -15.80
C ASN A 896 -6.80 16.42 -14.51
N ALA A 897 -5.76 16.76 -13.73
CA ALA A 897 -5.48 16.18 -12.41
C ALA A 897 -5.12 17.30 -11.42
N GLY A 898 -6.13 17.87 -10.76
CA GLY A 898 -5.97 19.15 -10.07
C GLY A 898 -5.57 20.26 -11.05
N GLY A 899 -4.69 21.18 -10.64
CA GLY A 899 -4.14 22.25 -11.47
C GLY A 899 -3.13 21.80 -12.55
N ILE A 900 -3.12 20.52 -12.92
CA ILE A 900 -2.29 19.96 -13.99
C ILE A 900 -3.20 19.56 -15.15
N HIS A 901 -2.87 20.01 -16.36
CA HIS A 901 -3.39 19.48 -17.61
C HIS A 901 -2.33 18.57 -18.24
N PHE A 902 -2.69 17.30 -18.47
CA PHE A 902 -1.86 16.29 -19.11
C PHE A 902 -2.30 16.10 -20.56
N VAL A 903 -1.33 16.08 -21.48
CA VAL A 903 -1.52 15.82 -22.91
C VAL A 903 -0.72 14.58 -23.29
N ILE A 904 -1.39 13.56 -23.81
CA ILE A 904 -0.80 12.28 -24.20
C ILE A 904 -0.74 12.21 -25.73
N LEU A 905 0.44 11.95 -26.28
CA LEU A 905 0.72 11.92 -27.72
C LEU A 905 1.38 10.58 -28.12
N ASN A 906 1.12 10.09 -29.33
CA ASN A 906 1.67 8.83 -29.82
C ASN A 906 2.34 9.01 -31.20
N PRO A 907 3.65 8.71 -31.31
CA PRO A 907 4.45 8.91 -32.53
C PRO A 907 4.15 7.87 -33.63
N TYR A 908 3.58 6.73 -33.27
CA TYR A 908 3.20 5.62 -34.15
C TYR A 908 1.82 5.87 -34.80
N THR A 909 1.30 7.09 -34.66
CA THR A 909 0.17 7.63 -35.39
C THR A 909 0.57 8.96 -36.02
N TYR A 910 0.01 9.32 -37.17
CA TYR A 910 0.42 10.51 -37.92
C TYR A 910 0.44 11.78 -37.03
N TYR A 911 1.57 12.47 -37.00
CA TYR A 911 1.84 13.63 -36.13
C TYR A 911 2.16 14.93 -36.89
N HIS A 912 2.16 14.90 -38.22
CA HIS A 912 2.42 16.08 -39.06
C HIS A 912 1.29 17.12 -38.94
N LYS A 913 1.58 18.38 -39.28
CA LYS A 913 0.66 19.55 -39.25
C LYS A 913 -0.68 19.42 -39.98
N SER A 914 -0.95 18.32 -40.68
CA SER A 914 -2.21 18.00 -41.34
C SER A 914 -2.87 16.70 -40.86
N SER A 915 -2.46 16.15 -39.71
CA SER A 915 -3.04 14.94 -39.13
C SER A 915 -4.10 15.26 -38.07
N ASP A 916 -5.01 14.31 -37.84
CA ASP A 916 -6.03 14.38 -36.80
C ASP A 916 -5.43 14.62 -35.40
N GLN A 917 -4.28 13.99 -35.09
CA GLN A 917 -3.56 14.21 -33.83
C GLN A 917 -3.08 15.66 -33.68
N TYR A 918 -2.59 16.28 -34.76
CA TYR A 918 -2.12 17.67 -34.71
C TYR A 918 -3.28 18.69 -34.69
N GLU A 919 -4.35 18.45 -35.46
CA GLU A 919 -5.57 19.30 -35.40
C GLU A 919 -6.26 19.21 -34.03
N TRP A 920 -6.30 18.02 -33.43
CA TRP A 920 -6.74 17.82 -32.05
C TRP A 920 -5.84 18.56 -31.06
N LEU A 921 -4.51 18.39 -31.15
CA LEU A 921 -3.53 19.01 -30.25
C LEU A 921 -3.57 20.55 -30.29
N GLU A 922 -3.71 21.16 -31.47
CA GLU A 922 -3.91 22.62 -31.58
C GLU A 922 -5.22 23.06 -30.88
N GLY A 923 -6.29 22.26 -31.02
CA GLY A 923 -7.58 22.51 -30.37
C GLY A 923 -7.53 22.39 -28.84
N ASP A 924 -6.93 21.30 -28.34
CA ASP A 924 -6.79 21.00 -26.92
C ASP A 924 -5.96 22.08 -26.20
N LEU A 925 -4.73 22.33 -26.67
CA LEU A 925 -3.83 23.35 -26.12
C LEU A 925 -4.42 24.76 -26.13
N PHE A 926 -5.17 25.13 -27.18
CA PHE A 926 -5.85 26.41 -27.27
C PHE A 926 -6.93 26.60 -26.19
N ASN A 927 -7.52 25.51 -25.70
CA ASN A 927 -8.55 25.53 -24.64
C ASN A 927 -7.96 25.51 -23.21
N VAL A 928 -6.65 25.29 -23.03
CA VAL A 928 -6.02 25.20 -21.70
C VAL A 928 -5.99 26.57 -20.99
N ASN A 929 -6.87 26.75 -20.02
CA ASN A 929 -6.87 27.94 -19.17
C ASN A 929 -5.82 27.82 -18.05
N ARG A 930 -4.63 28.40 -18.26
CA ARG A 930 -3.50 28.40 -17.31
C ARG A 930 -3.76 29.10 -15.96
N ASN A 931 -4.93 29.71 -15.75
CA ASN A 931 -5.38 30.18 -14.42
C ASN A 931 -6.18 29.12 -13.62
N VAL A 932 -6.55 28.00 -14.27
CA VAL A 932 -7.27 26.85 -13.68
C VAL A 932 -6.34 25.65 -13.61
N THR A 933 -5.60 25.39 -14.70
CA THR A 933 -4.51 24.41 -14.77
C THR A 933 -3.18 25.10 -15.10
N PRO A 934 -2.49 25.68 -14.10
CA PRO A 934 -1.19 26.34 -14.33
C PRO A 934 -0.15 25.42 -14.96
N TRP A 935 -0.15 24.14 -14.60
CA TRP A 935 0.79 23.17 -15.13
C TRP A 935 0.26 22.52 -16.40
N LEU A 936 1.11 22.51 -17.43
CA LEU A 936 0.88 21.83 -18.70
C LEU A 936 2.00 20.82 -18.90
N VAL A 937 1.65 19.52 -18.91
CA VAL A 937 2.60 18.40 -18.99
C VAL A 937 2.27 17.54 -20.19
N ALA A 938 3.26 17.25 -21.03
CA ALA A 938 3.10 16.34 -22.17
C ALA A 938 3.77 14.99 -21.91
N VAL A 939 3.25 13.92 -22.51
CA VAL A 939 3.77 12.55 -22.38
C VAL A 939 3.69 11.85 -23.74
N TRP A 940 4.80 11.25 -24.17
CA TRP A 940 4.85 10.35 -25.34
C TRP A 940 6.07 9.44 -25.23
N TYR A 941 6.11 8.35 -25.99
CA TYR A 941 7.09 7.28 -25.78
C TYR A 941 8.56 7.67 -26.10
N PRO A 942 8.98 7.92 -27.35
CA PRO A 942 10.39 8.15 -27.70
C PRO A 942 10.88 9.58 -27.35
N PRO A 943 12.03 9.72 -26.68
CA PRO A 943 12.55 11.02 -26.25
C PRO A 943 13.12 11.83 -27.42
N TRP A 944 12.78 13.12 -27.48
CA TRP A 944 13.35 14.05 -28.47
C TRP A 944 14.79 14.49 -28.13
N TYR A 945 15.19 14.40 -26.86
CA TYR A 945 16.42 14.99 -26.33
C TYR A 945 17.31 13.99 -25.55
N SER A 946 17.14 12.69 -25.78
CA SER A 946 18.09 11.68 -25.27
C SER A 946 19.49 11.88 -25.86
N THR A 947 20.51 11.67 -25.04
CA THR A 947 21.93 11.69 -25.43
C THR A 947 22.59 10.32 -25.41
N PHE A 948 21.85 9.27 -25.03
CA PHE A 948 22.26 7.89 -25.25
C PHE A 948 22.34 7.55 -26.74
N LYS A 949 23.27 6.66 -27.11
CA LYS A 949 23.41 6.14 -28.48
C LYS A 949 22.19 5.34 -28.91
N ALA A 950 21.62 4.57 -27.98
CA ALA A 950 20.33 3.90 -28.17
C ALA A 950 19.24 4.94 -28.44
N ARG A 951 18.54 4.81 -29.57
CA ARG A 951 17.44 5.69 -30.01
C ARG A 951 17.83 7.16 -30.20
N TYR A 952 19.12 7.47 -30.41
CA TYR A 952 19.61 8.85 -30.55
C TYR A 952 18.91 9.60 -31.69
N ARG A 953 18.16 10.66 -31.35
CA ARG A 953 17.40 11.51 -32.29
C ARG A 953 16.38 10.75 -33.17
N GLU A 954 15.87 9.62 -32.70
CA GLU A 954 14.99 8.74 -33.48
C GLU A 954 13.64 9.40 -33.81
N ALA A 955 13.03 10.08 -32.84
CA ALA A 955 11.78 10.83 -33.02
C ALA A 955 11.96 12.28 -33.50
N GLU A 956 13.09 12.63 -34.12
CA GLU A 956 13.42 14.00 -34.55
C GLU A 956 12.37 14.61 -35.50
N CYS A 957 11.71 13.81 -36.36
CA CYS A 957 10.64 14.33 -37.22
C CYS A 957 9.38 14.72 -36.44
N MET A 958 9.05 14.03 -35.34
CA MET A 958 7.96 14.43 -34.45
C MET A 958 8.29 15.74 -33.74
N ARG A 959 9.55 15.92 -33.30
CA ARG A 959 10.04 17.19 -32.74
C ARG A 959 9.88 18.34 -33.73
N VAL A 960 10.37 18.18 -34.97
CA VAL A 960 10.32 19.23 -36.01
C VAL A 960 8.88 19.63 -36.39
N GLU A 961 7.93 18.71 -36.30
CA GLU A 961 6.51 19.04 -36.48
C GLU A 961 5.91 19.72 -35.24
N MET A 962 6.05 19.15 -34.04
CA MET A 962 5.25 19.54 -32.87
C MET A 962 5.93 20.49 -31.86
N GLU A 963 7.26 20.59 -31.81
CA GLU A 963 7.96 21.34 -30.74
C GLU A 963 7.57 22.82 -30.70
N ASP A 964 7.45 23.48 -31.85
CA ASP A 964 6.99 24.88 -31.96
C ASP A 964 5.63 25.08 -31.27
N LEU A 965 4.67 24.17 -31.48
CA LEU A 965 3.31 24.26 -30.93
C LEU A 965 3.29 24.08 -29.41
N LEU A 966 4.08 23.12 -28.91
CA LEU A 966 4.25 22.87 -27.46
C LEU A 966 4.95 24.06 -26.77
N TYR A 967 5.95 24.64 -27.43
CA TYR A 967 6.69 25.81 -26.94
C TYR A 967 5.83 27.08 -26.95
N GLU A 968 5.08 27.36 -28.03
CA GLU A 968 4.17 28.52 -28.09
C GLU A 968 3.05 28.44 -27.04
N HIS A 969 2.59 27.24 -26.67
CA HIS A 969 1.62 27.03 -25.59
C HIS A 969 2.27 26.97 -24.18
N GLY A 970 3.60 26.88 -24.12
CA GLY A 970 4.37 26.89 -22.87
C GLY A 970 4.17 25.63 -22.03
N VAL A 971 4.38 24.45 -22.62
CA VAL A 971 4.50 23.17 -21.89
C VAL A 971 5.62 23.28 -20.85
N ASP A 972 5.34 22.92 -19.61
CA ASP A 972 6.28 23.08 -18.50
C ASP A 972 7.27 21.90 -18.39
N ILE A 973 6.79 20.67 -18.64
CA ILE A 973 7.46 19.37 -18.47
C ILE A 973 7.04 18.40 -19.59
N VAL A 974 7.97 17.57 -20.06
CA VAL A 974 7.72 16.43 -20.96
C VAL A 974 8.23 15.14 -20.31
N PHE A 975 7.43 14.06 -20.38
CA PHE A 975 7.84 12.71 -19.95
C PHE A 975 7.95 11.73 -21.11
N ASN A 976 9.04 10.95 -21.13
CA ASN A 976 9.40 9.97 -22.15
C ASN A 976 9.83 8.61 -21.56
N GLY A 977 9.79 7.56 -22.37
CA GLY A 977 10.29 6.21 -22.11
C GLY A 977 11.33 5.79 -23.17
N HIS A 978 11.24 4.56 -23.68
CA HIS A 978 11.90 3.99 -24.88
C HIS A 978 13.43 3.84 -24.85
N VAL A 979 14.13 4.73 -24.15
CA VAL A 979 15.55 4.59 -23.85
C VAL A 979 15.67 3.99 -22.47
N HIS A 980 16.30 2.81 -22.38
CA HIS A 980 16.48 2.06 -21.13
C HIS A 980 17.56 2.66 -20.21
N ALA A 981 17.39 3.93 -19.84
CA ALA A 981 18.18 4.67 -18.87
C ALA A 981 17.40 5.91 -18.42
N TYR A 982 17.78 6.48 -17.28
CA TYR A 982 17.24 7.75 -16.84
C TYR A 982 18.00 8.92 -17.46
N GLU A 983 17.29 9.92 -17.99
CA GLU A 983 17.88 11.19 -18.42
C GLU A 983 16.92 12.37 -18.18
N ARG A 984 17.45 13.48 -17.65
CA ARG A 984 16.75 14.75 -17.51
C ARG A 984 17.52 15.87 -18.19
N SER A 985 16.81 16.66 -18.98
CA SER A 985 17.36 17.85 -19.64
C SER A 985 17.44 19.06 -18.70
N ASN A 986 18.24 20.05 -19.09
CA ASN A 986 18.00 21.45 -18.76
C ASN A 986 16.77 21.95 -19.55
N ARG A 987 16.21 23.12 -19.22
CA ARG A 987 15.18 23.71 -20.09
C ARG A 987 15.75 23.96 -21.49
N VAL A 988 15.12 23.35 -22.49
CA VAL A 988 15.61 23.28 -23.88
C VAL A 988 14.48 23.53 -24.87
N TYR A 989 14.80 24.22 -25.95
CA TYR A 989 13.95 24.40 -27.11
C TYR A 989 14.81 24.42 -28.38
N ASN A 990 14.48 23.59 -29.36
CA ASN A 990 15.20 23.40 -30.62
C ASN A 990 16.74 23.24 -30.42
N TYR A 991 17.13 22.27 -29.60
CA TYR A 991 18.51 21.98 -29.13
C TYR A 991 19.26 23.14 -28.45
N SER A 992 18.59 24.26 -28.18
CA SER A 992 19.18 25.44 -27.52
C SER A 992 18.70 25.52 -26.07
N LEU A 993 19.59 25.91 -25.15
CA LEU A 993 19.20 26.21 -23.78
C LEU A 993 18.30 27.45 -23.75
N ASP A 994 17.02 27.25 -23.44
CA ASP A 994 16.02 28.31 -23.38
C ASP A 994 15.32 28.29 -22.01
N PRO A 995 15.29 29.41 -21.25
CA PRO A 995 14.68 29.47 -19.93
C PRO A 995 13.15 29.26 -19.92
N CYS A 996 12.50 29.31 -21.09
CA CYS A 996 11.08 29.03 -21.29
C CYS A 996 10.83 27.68 -21.96
N GLY A 997 11.87 26.94 -22.37
CA GLY A 997 11.73 25.59 -22.93
C GLY A 997 11.23 24.57 -21.89
N PRO A 998 10.55 23.49 -22.29
CA PRO A 998 10.17 22.42 -21.38
C PRO A 998 11.37 21.76 -20.69
N VAL A 999 11.15 21.11 -19.55
CA VAL A 999 12.10 20.13 -19.00
C VAL A 999 11.70 18.76 -19.55
N TYR A 1000 12.57 18.12 -20.33
CA TYR A 1000 12.36 16.77 -20.85
C TYR A 1000 12.95 15.75 -19.90
N ILE A 1001 12.20 14.70 -19.61
CA ILE A 1001 12.52 13.69 -18.61
C ILE A 1001 12.22 12.30 -19.20
N THR A 1002 13.27 11.53 -19.43
CA THR A 1002 13.22 10.15 -19.90
C THR A 1002 13.32 9.22 -18.70
N VAL A 1003 12.30 8.40 -18.51
CA VAL A 1003 12.17 7.37 -17.47
C VAL A 1003 11.77 6.03 -18.10
N GLY A 1004 12.47 5.66 -19.19
CA GLY A 1004 12.32 4.36 -19.84
C GLY A 1004 13.06 3.24 -19.11
N ASP A 1005 13.27 3.40 -17.81
CA ASP A 1005 14.13 2.58 -16.97
C ASP A 1005 13.31 1.66 -16.04
N GLY A 1006 12.08 1.31 -16.43
CA GLY A 1006 11.14 0.54 -15.61
C GLY A 1006 11.52 -0.91 -15.32
N GLY A 1007 12.54 -1.46 -15.96
CA GLY A 1007 13.06 -2.80 -15.69
C GLY A 1007 12.60 -3.90 -16.66
N SER A 1008 12.41 -3.55 -17.94
CA SER A 1008 12.20 -4.51 -19.03
C SER A 1008 13.37 -5.50 -19.22
N ARG A 1009 13.27 -6.39 -20.22
CA ARG A 1009 14.29 -7.42 -20.50
C ARG A 1009 15.30 -7.05 -21.60
N GLU A 1010 15.07 -5.97 -22.35
CA GLU A 1010 16.03 -5.49 -23.34
C GLU A 1010 17.24 -4.85 -22.61
N ASP A 1011 18.38 -4.74 -23.29
CA ASP A 1011 19.61 -4.19 -22.71
C ASP A 1011 19.44 -2.75 -22.20
N ILE A 1012 20.11 -2.46 -21.08
CA ILE A 1012 20.17 -1.13 -20.46
C ILE A 1012 21.10 -0.20 -21.26
N ALA A 1013 20.67 1.04 -21.50
CA ALA A 1013 21.42 1.99 -22.34
C ALA A 1013 22.63 2.54 -21.57
N VAL A 1014 23.85 2.14 -21.97
CA VAL A 1014 25.13 2.53 -21.32
C VAL A 1014 26.03 3.42 -22.17
N THR A 1015 25.90 3.37 -23.50
CA THR A 1015 26.73 4.14 -24.44
C THR A 1015 26.04 5.45 -24.81
N HIS A 1016 26.78 6.55 -24.86
CA HIS A 1016 26.29 7.86 -25.26
C HIS A 1016 26.66 8.18 -26.70
N ALA A 1017 25.85 8.98 -27.40
CA ALA A 1017 26.14 9.41 -28.76
C ALA A 1017 27.35 10.38 -28.83
N ASP A 1018 27.75 10.95 -27.69
CA ASP A 1018 28.92 11.80 -27.51
C ASP A 1018 30.17 11.10 -26.95
N ASP A 1019 30.12 9.79 -26.72
CA ASP A 1019 31.30 9.00 -26.37
C ASP A 1019 32.25 8.86 -27.60
N PRO A 1020 33.58 8.71 -27.40
CA PRO A 1020 34.54 8.66 -28.50
C PRO A 1020 34.26 7.52 -29.48
N ASP A 1021 34.17 7.86 -30.77
CA ASP A 1021 33.87 6.96 -31.90
C ASP A 1021 32.49 6.26 -31.84
N GLU A 1022 31.60 6.64 -30.93
CA GLU A 1022 30.28 6.01 -30.71
C GLU A 1022 29.09 6.73 -31.37
N CYS A 1023 29.30 7.92 -31.94
CA CYS A 1023 28.27 8.69 -32.66
C CYS A 1023 27.69 7.87 -33.84
N PRO A 1024 26.36 7.59 -33.87
CA PRO A 1024 25.77 6.78 -34.93
C PRO A 1024 25.70 7.52 -36.27
N GLU A 1025 25.74 6.77 -37.38
CA GLU A 1025 25.54 7.33 -38.72
C GLU A 1025 24.11 7.90 -38.86
N PRO A 1026 23.92 9.14 -39.36
CA PRO A 1026 22.60 9.78 -39.38
C PRO A 1026 21.53 8.97 -40.12
N SER A 1027 21.91 8.29 -41.20
CA SER A 1027 21.01 7.43 -41.98
C SER A 1027 20.54 6.16 -41.23
N THR A 1028 21.10 5.86 -40.06
CA THR A 1028 20.71 4.70 -39.23
C THR A 1028 19.85 5.07 -38.03
N THR A 1029 19.55 6.35 -37.79
CA THR A 1029 18.73 6.78 -36.65
C THR A 1029 17.28 7.05 -36.99
N ALA A 1030 16.81 6.82 -38.22
CA ALA A 1030 15.41 6.98 -38.58
C ALA A 1030 14.64 5.68 -38.36
N ASP A 1031 13.67 5.68 -37.45
CA ASP A 1031 12.70 4.59 -37.33
C ASP A 1031 11.62 4.71 -38.43
N LEU A 1032 11.24 3.57 -39.01
CA LEU A 1032 10.20 3.48 -40.01
C LEU A 1032 8.80 3.53 -39.38
N ASP A 1033 8.66 3.02 -38.14
CA ASP A 1033 7.39 2.98 -37.42
C ASP A 1033 6.98 4.39 -36.91
N ILE A 1034 7.94 5.29 -36.70
CA ILE A 1034 7.71 6.68 -36.28
C ILE A 1034 7.36 7.57 -37.49
N GLY A 1035 6.36 7.15 -38.27
CA GLY A 1035 5.78 7.91 -39.38
C GLY A 1035 6.63 8.07 -40.65
N GLY A 1036 7.83 7.47 -40.68
CA GLY A 1036 8.68 7.36 -41.88
C GLY A 1036 9.28 8.66 -42.41
N GLY A 1037 10.47 9.05 -41.92
CA GLY A 1037 11.20 10.19 -42.48
C GLY A 1037 12.59 10.39 -41.86
N PHE A 1038 13.40 11.25 -42.47
CA PHE A 1038 14.71 11.65 -41.91
C PHE A 1038 14.79 13.16 -41.72
N CYS A 1039 14.87 13.56 -40.44
CA CYS A 1039 14.98 14.97 -40.03
C CYS A 1039 16.27 15.25 -39.23
N GLY A 1040 17.11 14.22 -39.01
CA GLY A 1040 18.32 14.21 -38.18
C GLY A 1040 19.53 14.92 -38.79
N PHE A 1041 19.39 16.16 -39.24
CA PHE A 1041 20.52 16.90 -39.83
C PHE A 1041 21.60 17.26 -38.79
N ASN A 1042 22.85 17.38 -39.23
CA ASN A 1042 23.98 17.86 -38.42
C ASN A 1042 23.68 19.24 -37.82
N PHE A 1043 24.17 19.50 -36.61
CA PHE A 1043 24.00 20.79 -35.94
C PHE A 1043 24.65 21.91 -36.76
N THR A 1044 23.93 23.01 -36.96
CA THR A 1044 24.42 24.18 -37.72
C THR A 1044 25.04 25.26 -36.83
N SER A 1045 24.94 25.12 -35.50
CA SER A 1045 25.45 26.06 -34.51
C SER A 1045 25.74 25.35 -33.17
N GLY A 1046 26.29 26.09 -32.20
CA GLY A 1046 26.68 25.55 -30.89
C GLY A 1046 27.94 24.65 -30.92
N PRO A 1047 28.30 24.02 -29.80
CA PRO A 1047 29.50 23.18 -29.70
C PRO A 1047 29.52 21.95 -30.61
N GLY A 1048 28.37 21.46 -31.07
CA GLY A 1048 28.25 20.36 -32.04
C GLY A 1048 28.32 20.79 -33.52
N ALA A 1049 28.54 22.07 -33.83
CA ALA A 1049 28.41 22.61 -35.18
C ALA A 1049 29.23 21.86 -36.24
N GLY A 1050 28.57 21.42 -37.32
CA GLY A 1050 29.14 20.60 -38.39
C GLY A 1050 29.02 19.09 -38.17
N SER A 1051 28.73 18.65 -36.94
CA SER A 1051 28.62 17.24 -36.55
C SER A 1051 27.17 16.81 -36.30
N PHE A 1052 26.92 15.49 -36.32
CA PHE A 1052 25.63 14.90 -35.95
C PHE A 1052 25.50 14.67 -34.42
N CYS A 1053 26.63 14.46 -33.74
CA CYS A 1053 26.72 14.34 -32.29
C CYS A 1053 27.73 15.36 -31.72
N TRP A 1054 27.67 15.61 -30.42
CA TRP A 1054 28.70 16.35 -29.70
C TRP A 1054 29.88 15.40 -29.37
N ASN A 1055 30.98 15.92 -28.81
CA ASN A 1055 32.16 15.14 -28.38
C ASN A 1055 32.37 15.18 -26.85
N ARG A 1056 31.28 15.47 -26.14
CA ARG A 1056 31.09 15.56 -24.69
C ARG A 1056 29.59 15.67 -24.42
N GLN A 1057 29.15 15.41 -23.20
CA GLN A 1057 27.75 15.53 -22.80
C GLN A 1057 27.17 16.89 -23.26
N PRO A 1058 26.10 16.88 -24.08
CA PRO A 1058 25.47 18.10 -24.56
C PRO A 1058 24.97 18.99 -23.41
N GLU A 1059 25.11 20.31 -23.55
CA GLU A 1059 24.76 21.26 -22.47
C GLU A 1059 23.24 21.30 -22.15
N TYR A 1060 22.40 20.74 -23.03
CA TYR A 1060 20.98 20.52 -22.75
C TYR A 1060 20.71 19.26 -21.91
N SER A 1061 21.66 18.32 -21.76
CA SER A 1061 21.56 17.19 -20.81
C SER A 1061 22.05 17.65 -19.44
N ALA A 1062 21.21 17.50 -18.41
CA ALA A 1062 21.52 17.96 -17.05
C ALA A 1062 21.87 16.80 -16.10
N TYR A 1063 21.30 15.62 -16.34
CA TYR A 1063 21.58 14.40 -15.61
C TYR A 1063 21.29 13.19 -16.50
N ARG A 1064 22.15 12.18 -16.52
CA ARG A 1064 21.91 10.89 -17.21
C ARG A 1064 22.54 9.75 -16.43
N GLU A 1065 21.81 8.65 -16.22
CA GLU A 1065 22.29 7.47 -15.49
C GLU A 1065 21.68 6.17 -16.04
N SER A 1066 22.54 5.20 -16.35
CA SER A 1066 22.16 3.83 -16.67
C SER A 1066 21.87 3.05 -15.39
N SER A 1067 20.63 3.15 -14.90
CA SER A 1067 20.08 2.33 -13.83
C SER A 1067 18.56 2.27 -13.97
N PHE A 1068 17.96 1.14 -13.61
CA PHE A 1068 16.51 1.01 -13.51
C PHE A 1068 15.94 1.81 -12.33
N GLY A 1069 14.67 2.19 -12.39
CA GLY A 1069 14.07 3.14 -11.45
C GLY A 1069 12.65 3.60 -11.83
N HIS A 1070 12.20 4.66 -11.19
CA HIS A 1070 10.93 5.34 -11.49
C HIS A 1070 10.95 6.82 -11.07
N GLY A 1071 10.05 7.60 -11.64
CA GLY A 1071 9.84 9.01 -11.32
C GLY A 1071 8.67 9.30 -10.37
N ILE A 1072 8.81 10.34 -9.55
CA ILE A 1072 7.75 10.95 -8.73
C ILE A 1072 7.77 12.46 -8.95
N LEU A 1073 6.62 12.99 -9.41
CA LEU A 1073 6.33 14.43 -9.52
C LEU A 1073 5.39 14.84 -8.37
N GLU A 1074 5.84 15.78 -7.53
CA GLU A 1074 5.05 16.39 -6.45
C GLU A 1074 4.84 17.90 -6.74
N VAL A 1075 3.74 18.26 -7.39
CA VAL A 1075 3.40 19.67 -7.65
C VAL A 1075 3.00 20.37 -6.35
N LYS A 1076 3.61 21.53 -6.04
CA LYS A 1076 3.44 22.23 -4.76
C LYS A 1076 2.50 23.43 -4.86
N ASN A 1077 2.50 24.12 -5.99
CA ASN A 1077 1.66 25.26 -6.31
C ASN A 1077 1.76 25.58 -7.82
N GLU A 1078 1.08 26.63 -8.27
CA GLU A 1078 1.08 27.15 -9.65
C GLU A 1078 2.45 27.50 -10.28
N THR A 1079 3.55 27.57 -9.51
CA THR A 1079 4.90 27.87 -10.01
C THR A 1079 5.98 26.84 -9.67
N HIS A 1080 5.81 26.03 -8.62
CA HIS A 1080 6.82 25.07 -8.15
C HIS A 1080 6.31 23.62 -8.16
N ALA A 1081 7.07 22.73 -8.79
CA ALA A 1081 6.92 21.29 -8.69
C ALA A 1081 8.25 20.64 -8.31
N LEU A 1082 8.22 19.64 -7.43
CA LEU A 1082 9.39 18.84 -7.11
C LEU A 1082 9.39 17.59 -8.00
N TRP A 1083 10.42 17.44 -8.84
CA TRP A 1083 10.74 16.19 -9.48
C TRP A 1083 11.74 15.41 -8.62
N SER A 1084 11.53 14.10 -8.53
CA SER A 1084 12.51 13.14 -8.00
C SER A 1084 12.45 11.85 -8.79
N TRP A 1085 13.59 11.33 -9.22
CA TRP A 1085 13.73 9.99 -9.79
C TRP A 1085 14.48 9.10 -8.82
N HIS A 1086 14.06 7.85 -8.67
CA HIS A 1086 14.51 6.92 -7.64
C HIS A 1086 14.97 5.62 -8.29
N ARG A 1087 16.28 5.35 -8.21
CA ARG A 1087 16.90 4.15 -8.79
C ARG A 1087 16.62 2.89 -7.96
N ASN A 1088 16.32 1.78 -8.62
CA ASN A 1088 15.96 0.48 -8.03
C ASN A 1088 17.05 -0.18 -7.17
N ARG A 1089 18.32 0.26 -7.29
CA ARG A 1089 19.42 -0.23 -6.46
C ARG A 1089 19.55 0.48 -5.10
N ASP A 1090 18.87 1.62 -4.93
CA ASP A 1090 18.85 2.37 -3.68
C ASP A 1090 17.51 2.11 -2.95
N TYR A 1091 17.41 2.47 -1.66
CA TYR A 1091 16.16 2.31 -0.91
C TYR A 1091 15.05 3.24 -1.42
N TYR A 1092 13.78 2.87 -1.21
CA TYR A 1092 12.55 3.50 -1.74
C TYR A 1092 12.39 5.03 -1.57
N GLU A 1093 13.19 5.68 -0.72
CA GLU A 1093 13.18 7.13 -0.43
C GLU A 1093 14.34 7.90 -1.10
N THR A 1094 15.35 7.18 -1.62
CA THR A 1094 16.57 7.76 -2.16
C THR A 1094 16.34 8.23 -3.59
N ALA A 1095 15.96 9.50 -3.72
CA ALA A 1095 15.99 10.18 -5.01
C ALA A 1095 17.44 10.20 -5.55
N GLY A 1096 17.67 9.48 -6.64
CA GLY A 1096 18.94 9.43 -7.34
C GLY A 1096 19.25 10.73 -8.08
N ASP A 1097 18.20 11.44 -8.50
CA ASP A 1097 18.21 12.81 -8.98
C ASP A 1097 16.96 13.55 -8.45
N ILE A 1098 17.10 14.84 -8.15
CA ILE A 1098 16.05 15.65 -7.52
C ILE A 1098 16.17 17.13 -7.91
N LEU A 1099 15.05 17.72 -8.36
CA LEU A 1099 15.02 19.10 -8.85
C LEU A 1099 13.68 19.78 -8.55
N TYR A 1100 13.73 21.02 -8.07
CA TYR A 1100 12.57 21.92 -8.17
C TYR A 1100 12.47 22.47 -9.58
N ILE A 1101 11.48 21.98 -10.34
CA ILE A 1101 11.07 22.59 -11.60
C ILE A 1101 10.24 23.83 -11.24
N VAL A 1102 10.72 24.99 -11.68
CA VAL A 1102 10.04 26.27 -11.50
C VAL A 1102 9.60 26.80 -12.86
N ARG A 1103 8.36 27.28 -12.95
CA ARG A 1103 7.79 27.89 -14.16
C ARG A 1103 7.53 29.38 -13.95
N GLU A 1104 7.84 30.18 -14.97
CA GLU A 1104 7.76 31.65 -14.92
C GLU A 1104 6.68 32.17 -15.91
N PRO A 1105 5.38 32.13 -15.55
CA PRO A 1105 4.30 32.50 -16.47
C PRO A 1105 4.42 33.93 -17.00
N ASP A 1106 4.78 34.90 -16.16
CA ASP A 1106 4.97 36.31 -16.56
C ASP A 1106 6.16 36.53 -17.52
N ARG A 1107 7.09 35.56 -17.60
CA ARG A 1107 8.24 35.59 -18.52
C ARG A 1107 7.89 34.94 -19.85
N CYS A 1108 7.29 33.75 -19.79
CA CYS A 1108 7.14 32.88 -20.95
C CYS A 1108 5.77 33.01 -21.65
N LEU A 1109 4.70 33.28 -20.89
CA LEU A 1109 3.34 33.35 -21.43
C LEU A 1109 2.89 34.79 -21.75
N ALA A 1110 3.61 35.83 -21.29
CA ALA A 1110 3.21 37.23 -21.48
C ALA A 1110 3.08 37.67 -22.96
N ASN A 1111 3.74 36.97 -23.90
CA ASN A 1111 3.58 37.20 -25.34
C ASN A 1111 2.43 36.41 -25.99
N GLN A 1112 1.84 35.40 -25.34
CA GLN A 1112 0.72 34.63 -25.92
C GLN A 1112 -0.47 35.52 -26.28
N ALA A 1113 -0.72 36.61 -25.52
CA ALA A 1113 -1.76 37.59 -25.83
C ALA A 1113 -1.59 38.32 -27.19
N LEU A 1114 -0.44 38.18 -27.86
CA LEU A 1114 -0.21 38.58 -29.25
C LEU A 1114 -0.39 37.41 -30.25
N ILE A 1115 -0.07 36.18 -29.83
CA ILE A 1115 -0.26 34.94 -30.62
C ILE A 1115 -1.75 34.62 -30.76
N THR A 1116 -2.54 34.63 -29.67
CA THR A 1116 -4.01 34.45 -29.73
C THR A 1116 -4.68 35.49 -30.62
N LYS A 1117 -4.11 36.70 -30.72
CA LYS A 1117 -4.56 37.76 -31.63
C LYS A 1117 -4.16 37.54 -33.10
N ARG A 1118 -3.09 36.81 -33.39
CA ARG A 1118 -2.77 36.38 -34.76
C ARG A 1118 -3.69 35.23 -35.19
N TYR A 1119 -3.77 34.17 -34.41
CA TYR A 1119 -4.54 32.98 -34.75
C TYR A 1119 -6.07 33.23 -34.77
N GLY A 1120 -6.59 34.03 -33.84
CA GLY A 1120 -8.00 34.42 -33.82
C GLY A 1120 -8.47 35.22 -35.06
N ILE A 1121 -7.55 35.87 -35.78
CA ILE A 1121 -7.86 36.56 -37.04
C ILE A 1121 -7.86 35.58 -38.23
N TRP A 1122 -7.02 34.54 -38.21
CA TRP A 1122 -7.00 33.51 -39.26
C TRP A 1122 -8.18 32.54 -39.18
N LYS A 1123 -8.50 32.01 -37.98
CA LYS A 1123 -9.52 30.96 -37.82
C LYS A 1123 -10.94 31.45 -38.16
N TYR A 1124 -11.20 32.76 -38.06
CA TYR A 1124 -12.48 33.38 -38.47
C TYR A 1124 -12.69 33.44 -40.01
N CYS A 1125 -11.63 33.30 -40.80
CA CYS A 1125 -11.76 33.16 -42.26
C CYS A 1125 -12.06 31.72 -42.67
N ASP A 1126 -11.51 30.72 -41.96
CA ASP A 1126 -11.53 29.33 -42.40
C ASP A 1126 -12.78 28.52 -41.95
N THR A 1127 -13.60 29.08 -41.06
CA THR A 1127 -14.94 28.58 -40.73
C THR A 1127 -15.89 28.48 -41.94
N THR A 1128 -15.50 29.02 -43.10
CA THR A 1128 -16.20 28.84 -44.39
C THR A 1128 -15.95 27.48 -45.06
N LYS A 1129 -14.89 26.73 -44.71
CA LYS A 1129 -14.61 25.38 -45.27
C LYS A 1129 -15.49 24.29 -44.66
N GLN A 1130 -15.62 24.22 -43.33
CA GLN A 1130 -16.30 23.10 -42.65
C GLN A 1130 -17.76 22.90 -43.11
N ASN A 1131 -18.46 23.97 -43.49
CA ASN A 1131 -19.83 23.88 -44.00
C ASN A 1131 -19.96 23.20 -45.39
N ARG A 1132 -18.88 22.99 -46.15
CA ARG A 1132 -18.94 22.30 -47.46
C ARG A 1132 -19.01 20.77 -47.35
N LYS A 1133 -18.35 20.16 -46.35
CA LYS A 1133 -18.37 18.68 -46.17
C LYS A 1133 -19.78 18.14 -45.88
N LYS A 1134 -20.71 18.95 -45.34
CA LYS A 1134 -22.11 18.54 -45.06
C LYS A 1134 -23.08 18.58 -46.27
N LEU A 1135 -22.62 18.95 -47.48
CA LEU A 1135 -23.49 19.11 -48.66
C LEU A 1135 -23.05 18.33 -49.92
N GLY A 1136 -22.06 17.43 -49.83
CA GLY A 1136 -21.91 16.32 -50.78
C GLY A 1136 -21.60 16.67 -52.25
N TYR A 1137 -20.67 17.58 -52.51
CA TYR A 1137 -20.13 17.85 -53.85
C TYR A 1137 -18.63 17.53 -53.95
N PRO A 1138 -18.13 17.03 -55.11
CA PRO A 1138 -16.74 16.63 -55.28
C PRO A 1138 -15.78 17.83 -55.40
N SER A 1139 -14.50 17.59 -55.09
CA SER A 1139 -13.44 18.60 -55.09
C SER A 1139 -12.89 18.93 -56.48
N SER A 1140 -12.69 20.22 -56.74
CA SER A 1140 -11.80 20.74 -57.80
C SER A 1140 -10.87 21.81 -57.24
N SER A 1141 -9.69 21.98 -57.85
CA SER A 1141 -8.63 22.89 -57.42
C SER A 1141 -8.87 24.37 -57.78
N ASP A 1142 -7.92 25.20 -57.35
CA ASP A 1142 -7.72 26.63 -57.65
C ASP A 1142 -8.72 27.65 -57.09
N THR A 1143 -8.23 28.51 -56.20
CA THR A 1143 -8.16 29.97 -56.43
C THR A 1143 -7.33 30.67 -55.34
N SER A 1144 -6.52 31.65 -55.74
CA SER A 1144 -5.76 32.52 -54.83
C SER A 1144 -6.58 33.75 -54.41
N TRP A 1145 -6.29 34.29 -53.22
CA TRP A 1145 -6.96 35.50 -52.71
C TRP A 1145 -5.94 36.52 -52.19
N THR A 1146 -6.13 37.78 -52.58
CA THR A 1146 -5.33 38.93 -52.15
C THR A 1146 -5.96 39.63 -50.94
N SER A 1147 -5.12 40.17 -50.05
CA SER A 1147 -5.57 40.79 -48.81
C SER A 1147 -5.97 42.26 -48.98
N VAL A 1148 -7.03 42.67 -48.28
CA VAL A 1148 -7.52 44.07 -48.21
C VAL A 1148 -7.26 44.61 -46.79
N ALA A 1149 -6.64 45.77 -46.68
CA ALA A 1149 -6.33 46.40 -45.40
C ALA A 1149 -7.45 47.34 -44.92
N ILE A 1150 -7.94 47.13 -43.70
CA ILE A 1150 -8.91 48.00 -43.03
C ILE A 1150 -8.18 48.96 -42.10
N ARG A 1151 -8.51 50.26 -42.14
CA ARG A 1151 -7.90 51.30 -41.31
C ARG A 1151 -8.76 51.53 -40.05
N VAL A 1152 -8.13 51.47 -38.88
CA VAL A 1152 -8.78 51.72 -37.58
C VAL A 1152 -8.11 52.92 -36.91
N GLU A 1153 -8.90 53.90 -36.47
CA GLU A 1153 -8.39 55.10 -35.81
C GLU A 1153 -8.92 55.22 -34.37
N ARG A 1154 -8.06 55.75 -33.49
CA ARG A 1154 -8.30 55.82 -32.05
C ARG A 1154 -8.76 57.22 -31.65
N MET A 1155 -10.02 57.35 -31.25
CA MET A 1155 -10.55 58.63 -30.77
C MET A 1155 -10.27 58.80 -29.27
N SER A 1156 -9.63 59.91 -28.89
CA SER A 1156 -9.32 60.26 -27.50
C SER A 1156 -10.41 61.13 -26.88
N ALA A 1157 -11.35 60.51 -26.15
CA ALA A 1157 -12.20 61.21 -25.20
C ALA A 1157 -11.58 61.09 -23.79
N GLN A 1158 -11.28 62.23 -23.15
CA GLN A 1158 -10.88 62.24 -21.75
C GLN A 1158 -12.12 62.01 -20.84
N ALA A 1159 -11.89 61.54 -19.61
CA ALA A 1159 -12.89 61.31 -18.56
C ALA A 1159 -13.85 60.10 -18.71
N SER A 1160 -13.41 58.98 -19.29
CA SER A 1160 -13.78 57.65 -18.75
C SER A 1160 -12.73 56.59 -19.09
N ASN A 1161 -12.59 55.54 -18.28
CA ASN A 1161 -11.51 54.56 -18.40
C ASN A 1161 -11.82 53.43 -19.41
N LYS A 1162 -12.32 53.79 -20.60
CA LYS A 1162 -12.60 52.89 -21.73
C LYS A 1162 -12.09 53.51 -23.03
N THR A 1163 -11.19 52.83 -23.73
CA THR A 1163 -10.78 53.25 -25.08
C THR A 1163 -11.82 52.79 -26.09
N VAL A 1164 -12.32 53.71 -26.92
CA VAL A 1164 -13.24 53.41 -28.04
C VAL A 1164 -12.48 53.58 -29.36
N TYR A 1165 -12.68 52.64 -30.28
CA TYR A 1165 -12.14 52.69 -31.64
C TYR A 1165 -13.30 52.82 -32.62
N ALA A 1166 -13.13 53.63 -33.66
CA ALA A 1166 -14.08 53.73 -34.76
C ALA A 1166 -13.54 52.96 -35.96
N ILE A 1167 -14.37 52.09 -36.55
CA ILE A 1167 -14.09 51.39 -37.80
C ILE A 1167 -15.00 52.00 -38.86
N SER A 1168 -14.41 52.62 -39.89
CA SER A 1168 -15.13 53.21 -41.01
C SER A 1168 -14.95 52.34 -42.24
N LEU A 1169 -15.95 51.52 -42.56
CA LEU A 1169 -15.98 50.70 -43.77
C LEU A 1169 -16.65 51.47 -44.91
N THR A 1170 -16.14 51.34 -46.14
CA THR A 1170 -16.87 51.81 -47.34
C THR A 1170 -18.04 50.87 -47.67
N PRO A 1171 -19.06 51.31 -48.43
CA PRO A 1171 -20.15 50.43 -48.85
C PRO A 1171 -19.67 49.18 -49.61
N GLU A 1172 -18.55 49.27 -50.34
CA GLU A 1172 -17.94 48.15 -51.07
C GLU A 1172 -17.23 47.18 -50.12
N GLN A 1173 -16.59 47.66 -49.04
CA GLN A 1173 -16.05 46.81 -47.98
C GLN A 1173 -17.16 46.11 -47.17
N ILE A 1174 -18.32 46.75 -47.01
CA ILE A 1174 -19.53 46.15 -46.42
C ILE A 1174 -20.16 45.11 -47.36
N LEU A 1175 -19.90 45.17 -48.67
CA LEU A 1175 -20.37 44.18 -49.65
C LEU A 1175 -19.40 43.00 -49.87
N GLN A 1176 -18.21 43.04 -49.27
CA GLN A 1176 -17.19 41.98 -49.30
C GLN A 1176 -17.07 41.20 -47.98
N LEU A 1177 -17.82 41.60 -46.95
CA LEU A 1177 -17.96 40.95 -45.65
C LEU A 1177 -19.31 40.22 -45.55
#